data_AF-A0AAP6MKY1-F1
#
_entry.id   AF-A0AAP6MKY1-F1
#
_cell.length_a   1.000
_cell.length_b   1.000
_cell.length_c   1.000
_cell.angle_alpha   90.00
_cell.angle_beta   90.00
_cell.angle_gamma   90.00
#
_symmetry.space_group_name_H-M   'P 1'
#
loop_
_entity.id
_entity.type
_entity.pdbx_description
1 polymer ?
#
loop_
_entity_poly.entity_id
_entity_poly.type
_entity_poly.pdbx_seq_one_letter_code
_entity_poly.pdbx_strand_id
1 'polypeptide(L)'
;MSKPSTIHLFCAIVLFAVLAAGCSSLPSVQDRMAMTTHADDSRHAWGRGTGGSEAEARQRALNDLASQVSLWVQEQHGERFEMDSRNGSVNTESLMESLTRTMINVRLDGAELVTLESLRDGWYAEVRLPRDRLDTLRREMRIEAPLQARVHRLESLSSSQPGKRAMAALSGLDHARRLELADREMLNPDGELLTYGSYFEVALRGALSRLDVLPTRKDDGQPNLTVIDRESFRPQGRLHLSVNGESFHTARDGRLPPLPGSANKQAVTVSLQSPEREVLTVPERQRRLAVLSAADWKSDGATRLFVHVEPAGTVVAVNGDGIVAPQTLRVPAGRETHIRIMGRGELAGLDEHIHIPENAPIHVFSAVLQENRTATLHLQTPRGATARVSGPNGFRHSINGRTQPMEVPAGRYRIELEGEDDAQTIRESLVLHEGEALHRQYRPLPDRRFWSRGRLATFGMGVTGLPGDAHPLPDDTAVADIDTWFAQRTGRELDEARFDTALSVGVRIGHLAASGFMADIGLDFIGQAIEFTDAEGNRDEAELSIFEVSPSIGWWTGMRRSNAGFSMSLGTALGMVEWNDDSNRLFGASLESGSSTYAYPFLDLALSWGQESRFALRSRISTDEYRPFTLFLSIGGHRITESGYDLPASTQARAGEHY
;
A
#
# COMPACT_ATOMS: atom_id res chain seq x y z
N MET A 1 -3.97 66.36 10.58
CA MET A 1 -4.09 64.90 10.80
C MET A 1 -3.60 64.21 9.54
N SER A 2 -2.42 63.59 9.58
CA SER A 2 -1.80 62.91 8.45
C SER A 2 -2.37 61.49 8.30
N LYS A 3 -2.87 61.14 7.10
CA LYS A 3 -3.23 59.76 6.76
C LYS A 3 -1.97 58.88 6.95
N PRO A 4 -2.03 57.76 7.71
CA PRO A 4 -0.89 56.86 7.83
C PRO A 4 -0.59 56.24 6.47
N SER A 5 0.69 56.25 6.07
CA SER A 5 1.12 55.64 4.81
C SER A 5 0.90 54.12 4.87
N THR A 6 0.29 53.57 3.83
CA THR A 6 -0.01 52.14 3.61
C THR A 6 1.21 51.23 3.76
N ILE A 7 2.42 51.78 3.63
CA ILE A 7 3.70 51.09 3.80
C ILE A 7 3.93 50.66 5.27
N HIS A 8 3.53 51.48 6.25
CA HIS A 8 3.73 51.15 7.67
C HIS A 8 2.79 50.05 8.17
N LEU A 9 1.58 49.96 7.61
CA LEU A 9 0.63 48.88 7.90
C LEU A 9 1.13 47.55 7.33
N PHE A 10 1.71 47.56 6.13
CA PHE A 10 2.31 46.38 5.50
C PHE A 10 3.50 45.85 6.30
N CYS A 11 4.43 46.71 6.73
CA CYS A 11 5.57 46.29 7.55
C CYS A 11 5.17 45.76 8.94
N ALA A 12 4.15 46.34 9.58
CA ALA A 12 3.71 45.92 10.91
C ALA A 12 3.02 44.55 10.91
N ILE A 13 2.24 44.24 9.86
CA ILE A 13 1.60 42.92 9.69
C ILE A 13 2.64 41.83 9.42
N VAL A 14 3.65 42.12 8.57
CA VAL A 14 4.76 41.19 8.30
C VAL A 14 5.59 40.94 9.56
N LEU A 15 5.89 41.98 10.34
CA LEU A 15 6.68 41.84 11.57
C LEU A 15 5.93 41.07 12.68
N PHE A 16 4.62 41.30 12.84
CA PHE A 16 3.79 40.58 13.81
C PHE A 16 3.60 39.10 13.44
N ALA A 17 3.46 38.79 12.15
CA ALA A 17 3.41 37.42 11.65
C ALA A 17 4.73 36.66 11.87
N VAL A 18 5.87 37.33 11.76
CA VAL A 18 7.20 36.74 12.02
C VAL A 18 7.45 36.53 13.51
N LEU A 19 7.04 37.46 14.37
CA LEU A 19 7.27 37.38 15.82
C LEU A 19 6.33 36.40 16.55
N ALA A 20 5.07 36.25 16.10
CA ALA A 20 4.13 35.29 16.67
C ALA A 20 4.49 33.82 16.35
N ALA A 21 5.28 33.57 15.30
CA ALA A 21 5.78 32.24 14.94
C ALA A 21 6.98 31.77 15.80
N GLY A 22 7.63 32.66 16.57
CA GLY A 22 8.92 32.39 17.21
C GLY A 22 8.92 31.96 18.68
N CYS A 23 7.78 31.95 19.39
CA CYS A 23 7.75 31.75 20.86
C CYS A 23 7.07 30.46 21.35
N SER A 24 6.73 29.53 20.48
CA SER A 24 6.28 28.19 20.87
C SER A 24 7.04 27.13 20.09
N SER A 25 7.90 26.34 20.74
CA SER A 25 8.13 24.91 20.43
C SER A 25 9.51 24.47 20.90
N LEU A 26 9.55 23.62 21.93
CA LEU A 26 10.38 22.43 21.75
C LEU A 26 9.81 21.74 20.51
N PRO A 27 10.63 21.45 19.48
CA PRO A 27 10.14 20.84 18.26
C PRO A 27 9.40 19.55 18.64
N SER A 28 8.23 19.36 18.05
CA SER A 28 7.55 18.08 18.17
C SER A 28 8.41 17.01 17.50
N VAL A 29 8.14 15.75 17.84
CA VAL A 29 8.75 14.61 17.16
C VAL A 29 8.56 14.69 15.63
N GLN A 30 7.39 15.18 15.17
CA GLN A 30 7.10 15.36 13.74
C GLN A 30 7.94 16.48 13.12
N ASP A 31 8.12 17.60 13.82
CA ASP A 31 8.98 18.70 13.36
C ASP A 31 10.43 18.22 13.21
N ARG A 32 10.90 17.43 14.18
CA ARG A 32 12.25 16.87 14.14
C ARG A 32 12.43 15.89 12.99
N MET A 33 11.47 14.99 12.76
CA MET A 33 11.51 14.08 11.61
C MET A 33 11.53 14.82 10.27
N ALA A 34 10.79 15.92 10.14
CA ALA A 34 10.76 16.75 8.93
C ALA A 34 12.04 17.56 8.71
N MET A 35 12.71 17.99 9.79
CA MET A 35 13.96 18.76 9.74
C MET A 35 15.20 17.88 9.48
N THR A 36 15.12 16.57 9.66
CA THR A 36 16.28 15.68 9.53
C THR A 36 16.44 15.23 8.07
N THR A 37 17.21 15.98 7.29
CA THR A 37 17.59 15.63 5.91
C THR A 37 19.05 15.20 5.84
N HIS A 38 19.30 13.89 5.78
CA HIS A 38 20.63 13.33 5.49
C HIS A 38 20.87 13.25 3.98
N ALA A 39 20.61 14.34 3.26
CA ALA A 39 20.65 14.37 1.80
C ALA A 39 22.06 14.11 1.23
N ASP A 40 23.13 14.24 2.05
CA ASP A 40 24.52 14.19 1.59
C ASP A 40 25.42 13.08 2.19
N ASP A 41 24.99 12.31 3.19
CA ASP A 41 25.85 11.24 3.74
C ASP A 41 25.65 9.90 3.00
N SER A 42 26.31 9.77 1.85
CA SER A 42 26.34 8.54 1.07
C SER A 42 27.09 7.38 1.74
N ARG A 43 27.83 7.61 2.84
CA ARG A 43 28.66 6.58 3.49
C ARG A 43 27.91 5.77 4.53
N HIS A 44 26.80 6.31 5.06
CA HIS A 44 25.99 5.62 6.07
C HIS A 44 24.56 5.40 5.60
N ALA A 45 23.96 4.36 6.16
CA ALA A 45 22.53 4.17 6.21
C ALA A 45 22.03 4.61 7.59
N TRP A 46 20.83 5.16 7.64
CA TRP A 46 20.27 5.79 8.82
C TRP A 46 18.95 5.13 9.16
N GLY A 47 18.70 4.89 10.45
CA GLY A 47 17.38 4.48 10.95
C GLY A 47 16.91 5.41 12.04
N ARG A 48 15.61 5.68 12.04
CA ARG A 48 15.00 6.68 12.92
C ARG A 48 13.84 6.07 13.70
N GLY A 49 13.73 6.45 14.96
CA GLY A 49 12.72 5.90 15.85
C GLY A 49 12.25 6.91 16.87
N THR A 50 10.98 6.79 17.22
CA THR A 50 10.32 7.68 18.17
C THR A 50 9.56 6.84 19.19
N GLY A 51 9.47 7.24 20.45
CA GLY A 51 8.84 6.41 21.47
C GLY A 51 8.45 7.17 22.72
N GLY A 52 7.58 6.59 23.54
CA GLY A 52 7.25 7.13 24.87
C GLY A 52 8.42 7.00 25.86
N SER A 53 9.41 6.16 25.55
CA SER A 53 10.64 5.98 26.33
C SER A 53 11.88 5.98 25.44
N GLU A 54 13.05 6.21 26.04
CA GLU A 54 14.36 6.10 25.39
C GLU A 54 14.56 4.73 24.73
N ALA A 55 14.25 3.65 25.46
CA ALA A 55 14.41 2.27 24.98
C ALA A 55 13.52 2.00 23.76
N GLU A 56 12.28 2.49 23.78
CA GLU A 56 11.35 2.33 22.67
C GLU A 56 11.79 3.13 21.43
N ALA A 57 12.23 4.38 21.61
CA ALA A 57 12.73 5.19 20.50
C ALA A 57 13.96 4.54 19.84
N ARG A 58 14.90 4.05 20.65
CA ARG A 58 16.09 3.33 20.17
C ARG A 58 15.72 2.04 19.43
N GLN A 59 14.79 1.25 19.98
CA GLN A 59 14.32 0.03 19.35
C GLN A 59 13.65 0.31 18.01
N ARG A 60 12.82 1.35 17.90
CA ARG A 60 12.20 1.75 16.63
C ARG A 60 13.23 2.24 15.61
N ALA A 61 14.30 2.90 16.04
CA ALA A 61 15.37 3.33 15.14
C ALA A 61 16.13 2.14 14.53
N LEU A 62 16.37 1.10 15.34
CA LEU A 62 16.92 -0.17 14.85
C LEU A 62 15.93 -0.91 13.95
N ASN A 63 14.63 -0.90 14.29
CA ASN A 63 13.59 -1.48 13.43
C ASN A 63 13.55 -0.82 12.06
N ASP A 64 13.75 0.49 11.98
CA ASP A 64 13.75 1.22 10.70
C ASP A 64 14.96 0.82 9.82
N LEU A 65 16.17 0.76 10.39
CA LEU A 65 17.34 0.20 9.68
C LEU A 65 17.09 -1.24 9.20
N ALA A 66 16.49 -2.06 10.06
CA ALA A 66 16.17 -3.42 9.71
C ALA A 66 15.12 -3.47 8.58
N SER A 67 14.08 -2.64 8.66
CA SER A 67 13.00 -2.59 7.67
C SER A 67 13.52 -2.24 6.28
N GLN A 68 14.55 -1.39 6.16
CA GLN A 68 15.21 -1.10 4.87
C GLN A 68 15.86 -2.34 4.23
N VAL A 69 16.41 -3.25 5.03
CA VAL A 69 16.96 -4.53 4.52
C VAL A 69 15.83 -5.50 4.21
N SER A 70 14.83 -5.63 5.10
CA SER A 70 13.67 -6.51 4.90
C SER A 70 12.88 -6.14 3.65
N LEU A 71 12.63 -4.85 3.40
CA LEU A 71 11.95 -4.35 2.20
C LEU A 71 12.74 -4.69 0.94
N TRP A 72 14.06 -4.48 0.94
CA TRP A 72 14.89 -4.86 -0.20
C TRP A 72 14.86 -6.38 -0.45
N VAL A 73 14.90 -7.20 0.60
CA VAL A 73 14.76 -8.67 0.48
C VAL A 73 13.39 -9.04 -0.07
N GLN A 74 12.32 -8.37 0.38
CA GLN A 74 10.97 -8.53 -0.13
C GLN A 74 10.88 -8.16 -1.61
N GLU A 75 11.53 -7.09 -2.08
CA GLU A 75 11.58 -6.76 -3.50
C GLU A 75 12.31 -7.84 -4.32
N GLN A 76 13.38 -8.43 -3.78
CA GLN A 76 14.14 -9.49 -4.47
C GLN A 76 13.41 -10.84 -4.55
N HIS A 77 12.60 -11.18 -3.54
CA HIS A 77 11.91 -12.48 -3.43
C HIS A 77 10.38 -12.37 -3.49
N GLY A 78 9.84 -11.19 -3.82
CA GLY A 78 8.43 -10.85 -3.67
C GLY A 78 7.49 -11.81 -4.36
N GLU A 79 7.77 -12.14 -5.63
CA GLU A 79 6.96 -13.11 -6.38
C GLU A 79 6.96 -14.50 -5.72
N ARG A 80 8.11 -14.93 -5.17
CA ARG A 80 8.25 -16.24 -4.53
C ARG A 80 7.51 -16.30 -3.19
N PHE A 81 7.69 -15.28 -2.35
CA PHE A 81 6.95 -15.20 -1.09
C PHE A 81 5.45 -15.03 -1.31
N GLU A 82 5.04 -14.28 -2.34
CA GLU A 82 3.66 -14.21 -2.76
C GLU A 82 3.11 -15.55 -3.23
N MET A 83 3.86 -16.34 -4.01
CA MET A 83 3.44 -17.69 -4.40
C MET A 83 3.30 -18.61 -3.18
N ASP A 84 4.26 -18.59 -2.26
CA ASP A 84 4.24 -19.40 -1.04
C ASP A 84 3.10 -18.99 -0.09
N SER A 85 2.82 -17.70 -0.01
CA SER A 85 1.66 -17.13 0.70
C SER A 85 0.35 -17.50 0.01
N ARG A 86 0.30 -17.45 -1.33
CA ARG A 86 -0.89 -17.82 -2.10
C ARG A 86 -1.28 -19.29 -1.89
N ASN A 87 -0.28 -20.14 -1.70
CA ASN A 87 -0.43 -21.56 -1.38
C ASN A 87 -0.76 -21.83 0.09
N GLY A 88 -0.91 -20.79 0.92
CA GLY A 88 -1.23 -20.90 2.35
C GLY A 88 -0.09 -21.49 3.19
N SER A 89 1.14 -21.45 2.68
CA SER A 89 2.29 -22.08 3.31
C SER A 89 3.14 -21.13 4.17
N VAL A 90 3.01 -19.81 3.98
CA VAL A 90 3.76 -18.78 4.71
C VAL A 90 2.92 -17.51 4.86
N ASN A 91 2.89 -16.89 6.04
CA ASN A 91 2.39 -15.52 6.22
C ASN A 91 3.56 -14.54 5.99
N THR A 92 3.49 -13.76 4.91
CA THR A 92 4.56 -12.83 4.52
C THR A 92 4.82 -11.75 5.57
N GLU A 93 3.80 -11.28 6.28
CA GLU A 93 3.96 -10.26 7.33
C GLU A 93 4.73 -10.82 8.53
N SER A 94 4.32 -11.99 9.03
CA SER A 94 5.03 -12.71 10.10
C SER A 94 6.47 -13.08 9.70
N LEU A 95 6.68 -13.45 8.43
CA LEU A 95 8.01 -13.69 7.88
C LEU A 95 8.88 -12.43 7.94
N MET A 96 8.37 -11.28 7.48
CA MET A 96 9.11 -10.02 7.49
C MET A 96 9.38 -9.53 8.92
N GLU A 97 8.43 -9.68 9.84
CA GLU A 97 8.62 -9.37 11.25
C GLU A 97 9.74 -10.24 11.86
N SER A 98 9.73 -11.54 11.56
CA SER A 98 10.75 -12.48 12.04
C SER A 98 12.13 -12.21 11.46
N LEU A 99 12.23 -11.88 10.17
CA LEU A 99 13.49 -11.42 9.55
C LEU A 99 14.00 -10.15 10.23
N THR A 100 13.10 -9.20 10.49
CA THR A 100 13.41 -7.94 11.18
C THR A 100 13.93 -8.20 12.60
N ARG A 101 13.25 -9.06 13.37
CA ARG A 101 13.70 -9.47 14.71
C ARG A 101 15.06 -10.16 14.70
N THR A 102 15.30 -11.09 13.78
CA THR A 102 16.60 -11.76 13.63
C THR A 102 17.70 -10.76 13.29
N MET A 103 17.41 -9.80 12.40
CA MET A 103 18.40 -8.76 12.06
C MET A 103 18.75 -7.88 13.26
N ILE A 104 17.76 -7.40 14.01
CA ILE A 104 17.99 -6.55 15.18
C ILE A 104 18.83 -7.27 16.23
N ASN A 105 18.48 -8.51 16.55
CA ASN A 105 19.08 -9.19 17.70
C ASN A 105 20.37 -9.96 17.37
N VAL A 106 20.62 -10.27 16.10
CA VAL A 106 21.73 -11.14 15.69
C VAL A 106 22.69 -10.48 14.70
N ARG A 107 22.25 -9.47 13.93
CA ARG A 107 23.02 -8.97 12.77
C ARG A 107 23.36 -7.48 12.81
N LEU A 108 22.56 -6.67 13.50
CA LEU A 108 22.79 -5.22 13.68
C LEU A 108 23.74 -4.90 14.84
N ASP A 109 24.65 -5.83 15.16
CA ASP A 109 25.80 -5.52 16.01
C ASP A 109 26.71 -4.52 15.27
N GLY A 110 26.93 -3.35 15.87
CA GLY A 110 27.67 -2.24 15.26
C GLY A 110 26.82 -1.09 14.66
N ALA A 111 25.50 -1.07 14.86
CA ALA A 111 24.72 0.15 14.63
C ALA A 111 25.04 1.21 15.71
N GLU A 112 25.54 2.37 15.30
CA GLU A 112 25.93 3.45 16.21
C GLU A 112 24.73 4.36 16.50
N LEU A 113 24.46 4.62 17.78
CA LEU A 113 23.51 5.65 18.20
C LEU A 113 24.14 7.03 18.02
N VAL A 114 23.59 7.84 17.12
CA VAL A 114 24.10 9.17 16.78
C VAL A 114 23.39 10.24 17.60
N THR A 115 22.06 10.14 17.65
CA THR A 115 21.22 11.11 18.34
C THR A 115 20.26 10.39 19.25
N LEU A 116 20.10 10.90 20.47
CA LEU A 116 19.04 10.52 21.38
C LEU A 116 18.62 11.77 22.15
N GLU A 117 17.38 12.20 21.97
CA GLU A 117 16.88 13.45 22.53
C GLU A 117 15.44 13.31 23.03
N SER A 118 15.13 14.06 24.09
CA SER A 118 13.77 14.20 24.61
C SER A 118 13.11 15.41 23.96
N LEU A 119 11.95 15.19 23.34
CA LEU A 119 11.13 16.18 22.65
C LEU A 119 9.78 16.32 23.36
N ARG A 120 8.98 17.32 22.95
CA ARG A 120 7.72 17.67 23.63
C ARG A 120 6.75 16.48 23.78
N ASP A 121 6.70 15.63 22.76
CA ASP A 121 5.73 14.54 22.65
C ASP A 121 6.38 13.14 22.70
N GLY A 122 7.63 13.02 23.19
CA GLY A 122 8.32 11.73 23.36
C GLY A 122 9.84 11.78 23.20
N TRP A 123 10.46 10.63 23.01
CA TRP A 123 11.88 10.47 22.70
C TRP A 123 12.09 10.28 21.21
N TYR A 124 13.18 10.86 20.69
CA TYR A 124 13.67 10.65 19.32
C TYR A 124 15.05 10.00 19.38
N ALA A 125 15.26 8.96 18.58
CA ALA A 125 16.54 8.29 18.44
C ALA A 125 16.91 8.16 16.96
N GLU A 126 18.20 8.31 16.68
CA GLU A 126 18.77 8.12 15.36
C GLU A 126 20.00 7.23 15.46
N VAL A 127 19.99 6.18 14.64
CA VAL A 127 21.10 5.23 14.52
C VAL A 127 21.66 5.28 13.12
N ARG A 128 22.96 5.00 12.99
CA ARG A 128 23.63 4.87 11.70
C ARG A 128 24.38 3.55 11.59
N LEU A 129 24.54 3.08 10.36
CA LEU A 129 25.33 1.92 10.00
C LEU A 129 26.14 2.22 8.72
N PRO A 130 27.42 1.86 8.62
CA PRO A 130 28.16 2.01 7.36
C PRO A 130 27.44 1.31 6.21
N ARG A 131 27.34 1.95 5.04
CA ARG A 131 26.62 1.38 3.88
C ARG A 131 27.20 0.05 3.43
N ASP A 132 28.53 -0.10 3.43
CA ASP A 132 29.18 -1.36 3.08
C ASP A 132 28.73 -2.52 3.99
N ARG A 133 28.46 -2.20 5.26
CA ARG A 133 27.90 -3.16 6.21
C ARG A 133 26.43 -3.45 5.90
N LEU A 134 25.62 -2.43 5.61
CA LEU A 134 24.22 -2.62 5.18
C LEU A 134 24.13 -3.47 3.90
N ASP A 135 24.99 -3.24 2.91
CA ASP A 135 25.01 -3.99 1.66
C ASP A 135 25.51 -5.42 1.85
N THR A 136 26.41 -5.64 2.81
CA THR A 136 26.78 -6.99 3.26
C THR A 136 25.59 -7.69 3.91
N LEU A 137 24.86 -7.02 4.80
CA LEU A 137 23.64 -7.55 5.41
C LEU A 137 22.57 -7.86 4.38
N ARG A 138 22.33 -6.98 3.38
CA ARG A 138 21.42 -7.27 2.26
C ARG A 138 21.80 -8.55 1.53
N ARG A 139 23.09 -8.71 1.19
CA ARG A 139 23.57 -9.93 0.52
C ARG A 139 23.40 -11.18 1.38
N GLU A 140 23.73 -11.12 2.66
CA GLU A 140 23.54 -12.23 3.61
C GLU A 140 22.06 -12.59 3.73
N MET A 141 21.20 -11.60 3.99
CA MET A 141 19.77 -11.79 4.16
C MET A 141 19.07 -12.27 2.89
N ARG A 142 19.56 -11.88 1.70
CA ARG A 142 19.04 -12.44 0.43
C ARG A 142 19.18 -13.97 0.39
N ILE A 143 20.29 -14.50 0.91
CA ILE A 143 20.61 -15.93 0.90
C ILE A 143 19.89 -16.63 2.07
N GLU A 144 19.76 -15.96 3.23
CA GLU A 144 19.09 -16.52 4.41
C GLU A 144 17.55 -16.50 4.33
N ALA A 145 16.94 -15.52 3.65
CA ALA A 145 15.48 -15.37 3.65
C ALA A 145 14.68 -16.61 3.18
N PRO A 146 15.13 -17.38 2.17
CA PRO A 146 14.51 -18.66 1.85
C PRO A 146 14.55 -19.70 2.99
N LEU A 147 15.57 -19.69 3.85
CA LEU A 147 15.60 -20.54 5.05
C LEU A 147 14.60 -20.07 6.08
N GLN A 148 14.51 -18.76 6.32
CA GLN A 148 13.51 -18.21 7.23
C GLN A 148 12.08 -18.54 6.77
N ALA A 149 11.80 -18.48 5.46
CA ALA A 149 10.51 -18.90 4.92
C ALA A 149 10.20 -20.38 5.21
N ARG A 150 11.22 -21.25 5.21
CA ARG A 150 11.06 -22.67 5.57
C ARG A 150 10.83 -22.88 7.06
N VAL A 151 11.41 -22.05 7.93
CA VAL A 151 11.10 -22.02 9.37
C VAL A 151 9.62 -21.68 9.56
N HIS A 152 9.15 -20.58 8.97
CA HIS A 152 7.74 -20.18 9.05
C HIS A 152 6.78 -21.24 8.52
N ARG A 153 7.12 -21.86 7.39
CA ARG A 153 6.32 -22.96 6.83
C ARG A 153 6.25 -24.17 7.76
N LEU A 154 7.35 -24.51 8.44
CA LEU A 154 7.34 -25.60 9.42
C LEU A 154 6.41 -25.27 10.59
N GLU A 155 6.44 -24.02 11.06
CA GLU A 155 5.65 -23.56 12.21
C GLU A 155 4.16 -23.41 11.90
N SER A 156 3.81 -23.07 10.65
CA SER A 156 2.41 -23.05 10.22
C SER A 156 1.78 -24.44 10.14
N LEU A 157 2.56 -25.52 10.20
CA LEU A 157 2.05 -26.89 10.18
C LEU A 157 1.63 -27.33 11.58
N SER A 158 0.37 -27.73 11.73
CA SER A 158 -0.14 -28.30 12.98
C SER A 158 0.70 -29.48 13.46
N SER A 159 0.86 -29.59 14.78
CA SER A 159 1.45 -30.77 15.43
C SER A 159 0.73 -32.07 15.03
N SER A 160 -0.56 -32.04 14.68
CA SER A 160 -1.32 -33.20 14.20
C SER A 160 -0.87 -33.77 12.84
N GLN A 161 0.07 -33.10 12.15
CA GLN A 161 0.59 -33.51 10.83
C GLN A 161 2.10 -33.81 10.87
N PRO A 162 2.55 -34.78 11.70
CA PRO A 162 3.97 -35.06 11.90
C PRO A 162 4.70 -35.42 10.60
N GLY A 163 4.04 -36.08 9.66
CA GLY A 163 4.63 -36.42 8.36
C GLY A 163 5.02 -35.19 7.55
N LYS A 164 4.10 -34.21 7.43
CA LYS A 164 4.39 -32.95 6.73
C LYS A 164 5.46 -32.12 7.45
N ARG A 165 5.43 -32.09 8.78
CA ARG A 165 6.45 -31.42 9.59
C ARG A 165 7.83 -32.05 9.37
N ALA A 166 7.93 -33.38 9.36
CA ALA A 166 9.19 -34.08 9.10
C ALA A 166 9.73 -33.77 7.69
N MET A 167 8.86 -33.76 6.68
CA MET A 167 9.23 -33.38 5.31
C MET A 167 9.70 -31.93 5.19
N ALA A 168 9.00 -30.99 5.84
CA ALA A 168 9.37 -29.58 5.86
C ALA A 168 10.72 -29.36 6.59
N ALA A 169 10.92 -30.01 7.73
CA ALA A 169 12.16 -29.96 8.50
C ALA A 169 13.34 -30.58 7.73
N LEU A 170 13.14 -31.74 7.08
CA LEU A 170 14.17 -32.37 6.23
C LEU A 170 14.57 -31.44 5.08
N SER A 171 13.58 -30.84 4.41
CA SER A 171 13.83 -29.92 3.30
C SER A 171 14.56 -28.65 3.76
N GLY A 172 14.20 -28.10 4.93
CA GLY A 172 14.91 -26.99 5.57
C GLY A 172 16.36 -27.33 5.92
N LEU A 173 16.58 -28.48 6.56
CA LEU A 173 17.92 -28.95 6.95
C LEU A 173 18.83 -29.20 5.74
N ASP A 174 18.30 -29.86 4.71
CA ASP A 174 19.04 -30.10 3.46
C ASP A 174 19.42 -28.79 2.78
N HIS A 175 18.48 -27.83 2.74
CA HIS A 175 18.74 -26.51 2.17
C HIS A 175 19.81 -25.75 2.95
N ALA A 176 19.75 -25.77 4.29
CA ALA A 176 20.70 -25.07 5.15
C ALA A 176 22.11 -25.62 4.98
N ARG A 177 22.26 -26.95 4.93
CA ARG A 177 23.56 -27.60 4.71
C ARG A 177 24.13 -27.33 3.32
N ARG A 178 23.29 -27.40 2.29
CA ARG A 178 23.69 -27.16 0.90
C ARG A 178 24.20 -25.73 0.68
N LEU A 179 23.62 -24.75 1.37
CA LEU A 179 24.05 -23.36 1.30
C LEU A 179 25.14 -23.01 2.32
N GLU A 180 25.63 -23.98 3.10
CA GLU A 180 26.61 -23.76 4.18
C GLU A 180 26.11 -22.74 5.24
N LEU A 181 24.80 -22.72 5.47
CA LEU A 181 24.12 -21.85 6.43
C LEU A 181 23.61 -22.61 7.67
N ALA A 182 23.93 -23.90 7.81
CA ALA A 182 23.48 -24.71 8.95
C ALA A 182 23.95 -24.16 10.30
N ASP A 183 25.16 -23.60 10.36
CA ASP A 183 25.73 -23.03 11.59
C ASP A 183 25.37 -21.55 11.79
N ARG A 184 24.57 -20.96 10.90
CA ARG A 184 24.13 -19.58 11.03
C ARG A 184 23.04 -19.46 12.09
N GLU A 185 23.24 -18.51 12.99
CA GLU A 185 22.30 -18.18 14.05
C GLU A 185 21.05 -17.48 13.50
N MET A 186 19.91 -17.81 14.10
CA MET A 186 18.61 -17.18 13.90
C MET A 186 17.85 -17.13 15.23
N LEU A 187 16.82 -16.28 15.29
CA LEU A 187 15.82 -16.38 16.34
C LEU A 187 14.70 -17.32 15.90
N ASN A 188 14.38 -18.30 16.72
CA ASN A 188 13.17 -19.10 16.54
C ASN A 188 11.91 -18.25 16.84
N PRO A 189 10.70 -18.76 16.57
CA PRO A 189 9.46 -18.05 16.89
C PRO A 189 9.32 -17.67 18.38
N ASP A 190 9.82 -18.52 19.27
CA ASP A 190 9.80 -18.33 20.72
C ASP A 190 10.82 -17.26 21.20
N GLY A 191 11.69 -16.76 20.31
CA GLY A 191 12.71 -15.77 20.62
C GLY A 191 14.01 -16.33 21.19
N GLU A 192 14.22 -17.64 21.13
CA GLU A 192 15.48 -18.29 21.48
C GLU A 192 16.49 -18.20 20.33
N LEU A 193 17.76 -17.95 20.66
CA LEU A 193 18.86 -17.90 19.71
C LEU A 193 19.41 -19.31 19.47
N LEU A 194 19.39 -19.75 18.20
CA LEU A 194 19.82 -21.08 17.79
C LEU A 194 20.19 -21.11 16.31
N THR A 195 20.89 -22.14 15.86
CA THR A 195 21.29 -22.23 14.45
C THR A 195 20.20 -22.87 13.59
N TYR A 196 20.15 -22.51 12.30
CA TYR A 196 19.21 -23.15 11.36
C TYR A 196 19.35 -24.69 11.35
N GLY A 197 20.58 -25.19 11.41
CA GLY A 197 20.88 -26.62 11.45
C GLY A 197 20.28 -27.28 12.69
N SER A 198 20.57 -26.75 13.88
CA SER A 198 20.05 -27.31 15.14
C SER A 198 18.53 -27.26 15.19
N TYR A 199 17.92 -26.17 14.75
CA TYR A 199 16.46 -26.04 14.69
C TYR A 199 15.80 -27.12 13.84
N PHE A 200 16.21 -27.25 12.57
CA PHE A 200 15.60 -28.22 11.67
C PHE A 200 15.93 -29.66 12.07
N GLU A 201 17.10 -29.93 12.67
CA GLU A 201 17.42 -31.25 13.20
C GLU A 201 16.54 -31.65 14.38
N VAL A 202 16.29 -30.75 15.32
CA VAL A 202 15.40 -31.00 16.48
C VAL A 202 13.97 -31.21 15.99
N ALA A 203 13.50 -30.35 15.09
CA ALA A 203 12.16 -30.48 14.51
C ALA A 203 12.00 -31.77 13.70
N LEU A 204 13.00 -32.15 12.90
CA LEU A 204 13.00 -33.39 12.14
C LEU A 204 12.96 -34.60 13.08
N ARG A 205 13.82 -34.63 14.10
CA ARG A 205 13.87 -35.72 15.08
C ARG A 205 12.55 -35.87 15.84
N GLY A 206 11.99 -34.76 16.32
CA GLY A 206 10.72 -34.75 17.03
C GLY A 206 9.55 -35.20 16.15
N ALA A 207 9.53 -34.79 14.88
CA ALA A 207 8.52 -35.22 13.93
C ALA A 207 8.68 -36.71 13.55
N LEU A 208 9.90 -37.18 13.31
CA LEU A 208 10.21 -38.58 13.03
C LEU A 208 9.85 -39.50 14.20
N SER A 209 10.09 -39.09 15.45
CA SER A 209 9.74 -39.91 16.63
C SER A 209 8.24 -40.14 16.81
N ARG A 210 7.42 -39.33 16.15
CA ARG A 210 5.95 -39.47 16.12
C ARG A 210 5.45 -40.25 14.91
N LEU A 211 6.33 -40.67 14.00
CA LEU A 211 5.96 -41.50 12.86
C LEU A 211 6.26 -42.96 13.15
N ASP A 212 5.37 -43.84 12.71
CA ASP A 212 5.58 -45.27 12.72
C ASP A 212 5.33 -45.84 11.31
N VAL A 213 6.08 -46.88 10.94
CA VAL A 213 5.97 -47.55 9.63
C VAL A 213 5.53 -48.98 9.85
N LEU A 214 4.31 -49.28 9.44
CA LEU A 214 3.65 -50.55 9.70
C LEU A 214 3.75 -51.47 8.48
N PRO A 215 4.22 -52.72 8.61
CA PRO A 215 4.12 -53.74 7.56
C PRO A 215 2.67 -54.17 7.37
N THR A 216 2.06 -53.75 6.27
CA THR A 216 0.68 -54.09 5.90
C THR A 216 0.66 -55.03 4.69
N ARG A 217 -0.53 -55.50 4.33
CA ARG A 217 -0.76 -56.25 3.08
C ARG A 217 -1.90 -55.63 2.32
N LYS A 218 -1.82 -55.70 1.00
CA LYS A 218 -2.94 -55.40 0.11
C LYS A 218 -3.89 -56.61 0.04
N ASP A 219 -5.09 -56.42 -0.50
CA ASP A 219 -6.11 -57.47 -0.63
C ASP A 219 -5.64 -58.68 -1.45
N ASP A 220 -4.71 -58.47 -2.39
CA ASP A 220 -4.04 -59.52 -3.17
C ASP A 220 -2.90 -60.25 -2.41
N GLY A 221 -2.68 -59.91 -1.14
CA GLY A 221 -1.67 -60.50 -0.26
C GLY A 221 -0.26 -59.92 -0.44
N GLN A 222 -0.04 -58.99 -1.37
CA GLN A 222 1.28 -58.41 -1.61
C GLN A 222 1.77 -57.58 -0.40
N PRO A 223 3.09 -57.61 -0.08
CA PRO A 223 3.66 -56.80 0.99
C PRO A 223 3.46 -55.31 0.70
N ASN A 224 3.03 -54.57 1.72
CA ASN A 224 2.90 -53.12 1.65
C ASN A 224 3.37 -52.47 2.95
N LEU A 225 3.55 -51.16 2.94
CA LEU A 225 3.89 -50.36 4.11
C LEU A 225 2.87 -49.24 4.28
N THR A 226 2.52 -48.94 5.53
CA THR A 226 1.66 -47.81 5.87
C THR A 226 2.37 -46.93 6.88
N VAL A 227 2.46 -45.63 6.62
CA VAL A 227 3.01 -44.66 7.57
C VAL A 227 1.88 -44.02 8.36
N ILE A 228 1.98 -44.05 9.68
CA ILE A 228 1.00 -43.48 10.61
C ILE A 228 1.67 -42.53 11.61
N ASP A 229 0.87 -41.66 12.23
CA ASP A 229 1.24 -41.03 13.49
C ASP A 229 1.12 -42.06 14.62
N ARG A 230 2.18 -42.20 15.43
CA ARG A 230 2.29 -43.17 16.52
C ARG A 230 1.26 -42.93 17.62
N GLU A 231 0.86 -41.68 17.85
CA GLU A 231 -0.05 -41.32 18.94
C GLU A 231 -1.51 -41.40 18.50
N SER A 232 -1.84 -40.79 17.35
CA SER A 232 -3.23 -40.74 16.88
C SER A 232 -3.62 -41.89 15.96
N PHE A 233 -2.66 -42.69 15.49
CA PHE A 233 -2.82 -43.67 14.40
C PHE A 233 -3.27 -43.08 13.06
N ARG A 234 -3.26 -41.74 12.94
CA ARG A 234 -3.65 -41.04 11.71
C ARG A 234 -2.68 -41.39 10.59
N PRO A 235 -3.15 -41.92 9.45
CA PRO A 235 -2.26 -42.18 8.32
C PRO A 235 -1.64 -40.91 7.74
N GLN A 236 -0.36 -41.00 7.36
CA GLN A 236 0.45 -39.87 6.92
C GLN A 236 0.71 -39.95 5.41
N GLY A 237 -0.17 -39.27 4.64
CA GLY A 237 -0.11 -39.29 3.19
C GLY A 237 0.84 -38.28 2.55
N ARG A 238 1.16 -38.51 1.27
CA ARG A 238 2.02 -37.66 0.41
C ARG A 238 3.45 -37.47 0.94
N LEU A 239 3.98 -38.47 1.62
CA LEU A 239 5.38 -38.50 2.04
C LEU A 239 6.24 -39.08 0.92
N HIS A 240 7.45 -38.56 0.76
CA HIS A 240 8.45 -39.08 -0.16
C HIS A 240 9.40 -39.95 0.65
N LEU A 241 9.48 -41.23 0.30
CA LEU A 241 10.20 -42.24 1.07
C LEU A 241 11.19 -42.97 0.17
N SER A 242 12.35 -43.30 0.70
CA SER A 242 13.27 -44.28 0.12
C SER A 242 13.18 -45.58 0.91
N VAL A 243 12.83 -46.67 0.21
CA VAL A 243 12.71 -48.03 0.73
C VAL A 243 13.81 -48.87 0.08
N ASN A 244 14.82 -49.28 0.87
CA ASN A 244 16.01 -49.98 0.37
C ASN A 244 16.71 -49.28 -0.83
N GLY A 245 16.63 -47.94 -0.90
CA GLY A 245 17.22 -47.13 -1.98
C GLY A 245 16.25 -46.77 -3.11
N GLU A 246 15.11 -47.44 -3.23
CA GLU A 246 14.08 -47.13 -4.22
C GLU A 246 13.10 -46.06 -3.72
N SER A 247 12.67 -45.15 -4.59
CA SER A 247 11.82 -44.02 -4.24
C SER A 247 10.33 -44.35 -4.35
N PHE A 248 9.55 -44.00 -3.33
CA PHE A 248 8.12 -44.22 -3.23
C PHE A 248 7.40 -42.98 -2.69
N HIS A 249 6.11 -42.86 -3.01
CA HIS A 249 5.23 -41.85 -2.43
C HIS A 249 4.07 -42.51 -1.68
N THR A 250 3.77 -42.03 -0.47
CA THR A 250 2.57 -42.50 0.23
C THR A 250 1.31 -41.89 -0.40
N ALA A 251 0.29 -42.72 -0.60
CA ALA A 251 -1.04 -42.28 -0.99
C ALA A 251 -1.71 -41.46 0.13
N ARG A 252 -2.91 -40.91 -0.10
CA ARG A 252 -3.59 -40.05 0.89
C ARG A 252 -3.87 -40.76 2.22
N ASP A 253 -4.04 -42.07 2.17
CA ASP A 253 -4.26 -42.98 3.31
C ASP A 253 -2.95 -43.48 3.94
N GLY A 254 -1.80 -42.86 3.62
CA GLY A 254 -0.50 -43.21 4.19
C GLY A 254 0.11 -44.51 3.67
N ARG A 255 -0.57 -45.24 2.77
CA ARG A 255 -0.08 -46.51 2.20
C ARG A 255 0.90 -46.28 1.07
N LEU A 256 1.91 -47.14 0.95
CA LEU A 256 2.80 -47.17 -0.19
C LEU A 256 2.17 -48.00 -1.33
N PRO A 257 2.71 -47.90 -2.56
CA PRO A 257 2.50 -48.91 -3.59
C PRO A 257 3.02 -50.29 -3.11
N PRO A 258 2.48 -51.40 -3.65
CA PRO A 258 2.94 -52.74 -3.30
C PRO A 258 4.45 -52.90 -3.52
N LEU A 259 5.10 -53.53 -2.55
CA LEU A 259 6.53 -53.84 -2.61
C LEU A 259 6.76 -55.19 -3.31
N PRO A 260 7.97 -55.41 -3.87
CA PRO A 260 8.36 -56.71 -4.39
C PRO A 260 8.14 -57.81 -3.33
N GLY A 261 7.70 -58.99 -3.76
CA GLY A 261 7.42 -60.11 -2.85
C GLY A 261 8.63 -60.56 -2.00
N SER A 262 9.85 -60.19 -2.39
CA SER A 262 11.09 -60.39 -1.62
C SER A 262 11.20 -59.51 -0.37
N ALA A 263 10.44 -58.41 -0.28
CA ALA A 263 10.49 -57.47 0.84
C ALA A 263 10.15 -58.10 2.20
N ASN A 264 9.32 -59.16 2.20
CA ASN A 264 8.98 -59.88 3.44
C ASN A 264 10.04 -60.92 3.87
N LYS A 265 11.09 -61.15 3.07
CA LYS A 265 12.18 -62.10 3.35
C LYS A 265 13.49 -61.42 3.75
N GLN A 266 13.58 -60.09 3.65
CA GLN A 266 14.80 -59.32 3.89
C GLN A 266 14.52 -58.16 4.84
N ALA A 267 15.58 -57.56 5.36
CA ALA A 267 15.46 -56.31 6.12
C ALA A 267 15.07 -55.16 5.17
N VAL A 268 14.09 -54.36 5.57
CA VAL A 268 13.61 -53.20 4.81
C VAL A 268 13.92 -51.95 5.60
N THR A 269 14.79 -51.10 5.05
CA THR A 269 15.10 -49.79 5.62
C THR A 269 14.25 -48.73 4.94
N VAL A 270 13.52 -47.97 5.74
CA VAL A 270 12.63 -46.89 5.27
C VAL A 270 13.18 -45.57 5.77
N SER A 271 13.35 -44.62 4.87
CA SER A 271 13.87 -43.28 5.18
C SER A 271 13.09 -42.21 4.42
N LEU A 272 12.96 -41.01 4.99
CA LEU A 272 12.40 -39.86 4.27
C LEU A 272 13.32 -39.44 3.13
N GLN A 273 12.75 -38.95 2.03
CA GLN A 273 13.44 -38.36 0.90
C GLN A 273 12.88 -36.96 0.64
N SER A 274 13.61 -36.08 -0.04
CA SER A 274 13.09 -34.76 -0.42
C SER A 274 12.27 -34.87 -1.72
N PRO A 275 11.17 -34.13 -1.86
CA PRO A 275 10.47 -34.01 -3.13
C PRO A 275 11.29 -33.23 -4.16
N GLU A 276 12.23 -32.39 -3.71
CA GLU A 276 12.98 -31.48 -4.57
C GLU A 276 14.20 -32.16 -5.21
N ARG A 277 14.76 -33.20 -4.57
CA ARG A 277 16.04 -33.80 -4.97
C ARG A 277 16.17 -35.27 -4.58
N GLU A 278 16.83 -36.03 -5.45
CA GLU A 278 17.13 -37.45 -5.24
C GLU A 278 18.27 -37.67 -4.24
N VAL A 279 19.33 -36.86 -4.31
CA VAL A 279 20.50 -36.91 -3.40
C VAL A 279 20.44 -35.77 -2.38
N LEU A 280 20.45 -36.14 -1.10
CA LEU A 280 20.42 -35.21 0.03
C LEU A 280 21.79 -35.09 0.71
N THR A 281 22.10 -33.89 1.20
CA THR A 281 23.25 -33.64 2.08
C THR A 281 22.99 -34.19 3.49
N VAL A 282 21.73 -34.44 3.86
CA VAL A 282 21.35 -35.05 5.14
C VAL A 282 21.62 -36.56 5.15
N PRO A 283 22.45 -37.08 6.08
CA PRO A 283 22.77 -38.50 6.16
C PRO A 283 21.52 -39.38 6.40
N GLU A 284 21.48 -40.58 5.80
CA GLU A 284 20.34 -41.50 5.92
C GLU A 284 19.95 -41.78 7.37
N ARG A 285 20.93 -41.93 8.27
CA ARG A 285 20.70 -42.16 9.71
C ARG A 285 19.81 -41.09 10.37
N GLN A 286 19.85 -39.84 9.90
CA GLN A 286 19.08 -38.73 10.46
C GLN A 286 17.66 -38.63 9.86
N ARG A 287 17.43 -39.25 8.70
CA ARG A 287 16.15 -39.26 7.99
C ARG A 287 15.47 -40.63 8.01
N ARG A 288 16.03 -41.61 8.73
CA ARG A 288 15.50 -42.97 8.83
C ARG A 288 14.24 -42.99 9.67
N LEU A 289 13.19 -43.59 9.13
CA LEU A 289 11.91 -43.81 9.81
C LEU A 289 11.91 -45.16 10.53
N ALA A 290 12.28 -46.22 9.82
CA ALA A 290 12.19 -47.58 10.36
C ALA A 290 13.23 -48.53 9.71
N VAL A 291 13.54 -49.60 10.44
CA VAL A 291 14.21 -50.80 9.92
C VAL A 291 13.32 -51.98 10.27
N LEU A 292 12.66 -52.55 9.28
CA LEU A 292 11.77 -53.69 9.44
C LEU A 292 12.53 -54.98 9.15
N SER A 293 12.43 -55.95 10.05
CA SER A 293 12.99 -57.27 9.90
C SER A 293 11.99 -58.22 9.23
N ALA A 294 12.46 -59.38 8.75
CA ALA A 294 11.57 -60.43 8.23
C ALA A 294 10.55 -60.94 9.28
N ALA A 295 10.82 -60.75 10.59
CA ALA A 295 9.89 -61.14 11.64
C ALA A 295 8.67 -60.21 11.73
N ASP A 296 8.83 -58.92 11.41
CA ASP A 296 7.75 -57.92 11.48
C ASP A 296 6.63 -58.19 10.46
N TRP A 297 6.93 -58.96 9.41
CA TRP A 297 5.99 -59.36 8.36
C TRP A 297 5.17 -60.62 8.69
N LYS A 298 5.49 -61.31 9.80
CA LYS A 298 4.81 -62.56 10.20
C LYS A 298 3.55 -62.25 11.02
N SER A 299 2.47 -62.98 10.74
CA SER A 299 1.24 -62.96 11.52
C SER A 299 1.18 -64.20 12.40
N ASP A 300 0.88 -64.04 13.68
CA ASP A 300 0.70 -65.14 14.65
C ASP A 300 -0.76 -65.66 14.65
N GLY A 301 -1.45 -65.61 13.51
CA GLY A 301 -2.86 -66.00 13.38
C GLY A 301 -3.89 -64.94 13.78
N ALA A 302 -3.44 -63.77 14.26
CA ALA A 302 -4.28 -62.60 14.51
C ALA A 302 -3.64 -61.33 13.89
N THR A 303 -4.47 -60.46 13.35
CA THR A 303 -4.05 -59.16 12.80
C THR A 303 -4.18 -58.08 13.86
N ARG A 304 -3.17 -57.20 13.97
CA ARG A 304 -3.30 -55.97 14.77
C ARG A 304 -4.02 -54.90 13.96
N LEU A 305 -5.23 -54.54 14.36
CA LEU A 305 -6.02 -53.47 13.76
C LEU A 305 -5.77 -52.15 14.49
N PHE A 306 -5.25 -51.15 13.79
CA PHE A 306 -5.13 -49.79 14.28
C PHE A 306 -6.37 -49.01 13.84
N VAL A 307 -7.14 -48.51 14.80
CA VAL A 307 -8.36 -47.75 14.55
C VAL A 307 -8.10 -46.28 14.85
N HIS A 308 -8.18 -45.43 13.82
CA HIS A 308 -8.11 -43.98 13.92
C HIS A 308 -9.47 -43.36 13.61
N VAL A 309 -9.94 -42.47 14.47
CA VAL A 309 -11.07 -41.55 14.18
C VAL A 309 -10.71 -40.14 14.63
N GLU A 310 -10.97 -39.14 13.79
CA GLU A 310 -10.84 -37.70 14.12
C GLU A 310 -12.25 -37.10 14.25
N PRO A 311 -12.63 -36.44 15.37
CA PRO A 311 -11.83 -36.21 16.58
C PRO A 311 -11.55 -37.50 17.38
N ALA A 312 -10.42 -37.50 18.09
CA ALA A 312 -10.07 -38.55 19.03
C ALA A 312 -11.08 -38.62 20.19
N GLY A 313 -11.21 -39.79 20.81
CA GLY A 313 -12.22 -40.05 21.83
C GLY A 313 -13.56 -40.54 21.28
N THR A 314 -13.70 -40.67 19.96
CA THR A 314 -14.91 -41.18 19.34
C THR A 314 -15.11 -42.67 19.64
N VAL A 315 -16.33 -43.05 20.03
CA VAL A 315 -16.70 -44.44 20.26
C VAL A 315 -16.94 -45.15 18.92
N VAL A 316 -16.30 -46.30 18.73
CA VAL A 316 -16.39 -47.14 17.54
C VAL A 316 -16.76 -48.55 17.99
N ALA A 317 -17.78 -49.16 17.39
CA ALA A 317 -18.07 -50.58 17.59
C ALA A 317 -17.31 -51.40 16.54
N VAL A 318 -16.47 -52.33 16.98
CA VAL A 318 -15.74 -53.27 16.11
C VAL A 318 -16.26 -54.67 16.40
N ASN A 319 -16.92 -55.30 15.42
CA ASN A 319 -17.66 -56.56 15.58
C ASN A 319 -18.66 -56.56 16.75
N GLY A 320 -19.24 -55.40 17.05
CA GLY A 320 -20.19 -55.21 18.16
C GLY A 320 -19.56 -54.74 19.48
N ASP A 321 -18.24 -54.82 19.63
CA ASP A 321 -17.53 -54.38 20.83
C ASP A 321 -17.17 -52.89 20.75
N GLY A 322 -17.67 -52.09 21.70
CA GLY A 322 -17.42 -50.66 21.77
C GLY A 322 -16.01 -50.32 22.26
N ILE A 323 -15.27 -49.56 21.47
CA ILE A 323 -13.92 -49.08 21.77
C ILE A 323 -13.84 -47.56 21.61
N VAL A 324 -12.81 -46.93 22.18
CA VAL A 324 -12.59 -45.49 22.07
C VAL A 324 -11.35 -45.25 21.22
N ALA A 325 -11.52 -44.66 20.02
CA ALA A 325 -10.40 -44.39 19.13
C ALA A 325 -9.54 -43.19 19.61
N PRO A 326 -8.21 -43.18 19.42
CA PRO A 326 -7.41 -44.21 18.76
C PRO A 326 -7.15 -45.43 19.65
N GLN A 327 -7.29 -46.65 19.10
CA GLN A 327 -7.01 -47.89 19.83
C GLN A 327 -6.49 -49.00 18.89
N THR A 328 -5.65 -49.87 19.43
CA THR A 328 -5.17 -51.08 18.76
C THR A 328 -5.95 -52.29 19.25
N LEU A 329 -6.45 -53.11 18.33
CA LEU A 329 -7.19 -54.34 18.60
C LEU A 329 -6.53 -55.54 17.94
N ARG A 330 -6.80 -56.74 18.46
CA ARG A 330 -6.47 -58.00 17.78
C ARG A 330 -7.73 -58.57 17.16
N VAL A 331 -7.70 -58.78 15.86
CA VAL A 331 -8.83 -59.31 15.08
C VAL A 331 -8.41 -60.53 14.27
N PRO A 332 -9.30 -61.50 14.00
CA PRO A 332 -8.99 -62.65 13.18
C PRO A 332 -8.54 -62.23 11.77
N ALA A 333 -7.42 -62.77 11.28
CA ALA A 333 -7.00 -62.56 9.89
C ALA A 333 -7.93 -63.32 8.92
N GLY A 334 -8.09 -62.83 7.69
CA GLY A 334 -8.87 -63.50 6.64
C GLY A 334 -10.39 -63.42 6.80
N ARG A 335 -10.89 -62.63 7.76
CA ARG A 335 -12.33 -62.44 8.00
C ARG A 335 -12.73 -60.98 7.78
N GLU A 336 -13.99 -60.77 7.37
CA GLU A 336 -14.58 -59.44 7.40
C GLU A 336 -14.72 -58.96 8.83
N THR A 337 -14.34 -57.71 9.06
CA THR A 337 -14.51 -57.01 10.33
C THR A 337 -15.51 -55.88 10.12
N HIS A 338 -16.55 -55.87 10.94
CA HIS A 338 -17.60 -54.88 10.91
C HIS A 338 -17.22 -53.70 11.81
N ILE A 339 -17.19 -52.48 11.27
CA ILE A 339 -16.84 -51.26 11.99
C ILE A 339 -17.99 -50.28 11.89
N ARG A 340 -18.49 -49.83 13.04
CA ARG A 340 -19.55 -48.82 13.13
C ARG A 340 -19.14 -47.66 14.01
N ILE A 341 -19.24 -46.43 13.51
CA ILE A 341 -18.92 -45.22 14.29
C ILE A 341 -20.15 -44.77 15.09
N MET A 342 -20.02 -44.71 16.41
CA MET A 342 -21.11 -44.46 17.37
C MET A 342 -21.12 -43.00 17.88
N GLY A 343 -20.59 -42.05 17.10
CA GLY A 343 -20.37 -40.63 17.49
C GLY A 343 -21.48 -39.65 17.09
N ARG A 344 -21.23 -38.35 17.29
CA ARG A 344 -22.01 -37.21 16.78
C ARG A 344 -21.25 -36.55 15.60
N GLY A 345 -21.97 -36.03 14.59
CA GLY A 345 -21.38 -35.43 13.37
C GLY A 345 -21.98 -35.99 12.08
N GLU A 346 -21.51 -35.55 10.90
CA GLU A 346 -22.05 -35.97 9.59
C GLU A 346 -21.88 -37.48 9.29
N LEU A 347 -20.89 -38.13 9.92
CA LEU A 347 -20.62 -39.57 9.78
C LEU A 347 -21.09 -40.38 11.01
N ALA A 348 -21.97 -39.82 11.84
CA ALA A 348 -22.62 -40.57 12.91
C ALA A 348 -23.41 -41.76 12.31
N GLY A 349 -23.06 -42.99 12.72
CA GLY A 349 -23.66 -44.20 12.17
C GLY A 349 -23.05 -44.69 10.87
N LEU A 350 -21.87 -44.19 10.45
CA LEU A 350 -21.08 -44.84 9.40
C LEU A 350 -20.88 -46.31 9.76
N ASP A 351 -21.28 -47.19 8.84
CA ASP A 351 -21.29 -48.63 8.98
C ASP A 351 -20.48 -49.20 7.80
N GLU A 352 -19.32 -49.78 8.10
CA GLU A 352 -18.34 -50.21 7.10
C GLU A 352 -17.87 -51.65 7.39
N HIS A 353 -17.83 -52.45 6.33
CA HIS A 353 -17.27 -53.80 6.36
C HIS A 353 -15.88 -53.78 5.73
N ILE A 354 -14.84 -54.00 6.54
CA ILE A 354 -13.46 -54.06 6.06
C ILE A 354 -12.99 -55.51 5.92
N HIS A 355 -12.38 -55.84 4.78
CA HIS A 355 -11.73 -57.13 4.59
C HIS A 355 -10.28 -57.08 5.09
N ILE A 356 -9.91 -57.99 5.98
CA ILE A 356 -8.54 -58.11 6.48
C ILE A 356 -7.85 -59.28 5.76
N PRO A 357 -6.81 -59.02 4.94
CA PRO A 357 -6.16 -60.06 4.18
C PRO A 357 -5.61 -61.20 5.06
N GLU A 358 -5.62 -62.42 4.53
CA GLU A 358 -5.00 -63.56 5.21
C GLU A 358 -3.51 -63.30 5.46
N ASN A 359 -3.03 -63.68 6.65
CA ASN A 359 -1.65 -63.49 7.10
C ASN A 359 -1.17 -62.01 7.12
N ALA A 360 -2.07 -61.03 7.16
CA ALA A 360 -1.72 -59.65 7.44
C ALA A 360 -1.27 -59.54 8.92
N PRO A 361 -0.04 -59.07 9.22
CA PRO A 361 0.34 -58.83 10.61
C PRO A 361 -0.37 -57.59 11.18
N ILE A 362 -0.67 -56.61 10.31
CA ILE A 362 -1.23 -55.31 10.66
C ILE A 362 -2.25 -54.84 9.61
N HIS A 363 -3.32 -54.19 10.06
CA HIS A 363 -4.27 -53.44 9.24
C HIS A 363 -4.55 -52.07 9.87
N VAL A 364 -4.82 -51.06 9.05
CA VAL A 364 -5.09 -49.68 9.50
C VAL A 364 -6.44 -49.22 8.97
N PHE A 365 -7.34 -48.87 9.88
CA PHE A 365 -8.62 -48.24 9.62
C PHE A 365 -8.57 -46.78 10.06
N SER A 366 -9.07 -45.87 9.22
CA SER A 366 -9.01 -44.42 9.47
C SER A 366 -10.25 -43.73 8.93
N ALA A 367 -11.00 -43.06 9.81
CA ALA A 367 -12.13 -42.21 9.44
C ALA A 367 -11.93 -40.79 9.99
N VAL A 368 -12.22 -39.78 9.19
CA VAL A 368 -12.19 -38.37 9.64
C VAL A 368 -13.63 -37.87 9.65
N LEU A 369 -14.19 -37.63 10.83
CA LEU A 369 -15.44 -36.92 10.99
C LEU A 369 -15.16 -35.47 10.62
N GLN A 370 -15.71 -34.98 9.52
CA GLN A 370 -15.61 -33.56 9.18
C GLN A 370 -16.44 -32.76 10.18
N GLU A 371 -15.81 -32.30 11.25
CA GLU A 371 -16.26 -31.10 11.93
C GLU A 371 -15.88 -29.91 11.06
N ASN A 372 -16.84 -29.04 10.77
CA ASN A 372 -16.57 -27.75 10.15
C ASN A 372 -15.57 -27.01 11.04
N ARG A 373 -14.31 -26.94 10.62
CA ARG A 373 -13.30 -26.14 11.31
C ARG A 373 -13.67 -24.68 11.12
N THR A 374 -14.14 -24.04 12.17
CA THR A 374 -14.60 -22.66 12.14
C THR A 374 -13.58 -21.72 12.80
N ALA A 375 -13.63 -20.47 12.36
CA ALA A 375 -12.95 -19.32 12.94
C ALA A 375 -14.00 -18.22 13.15
N THR A 376 -13.71 -17.24 13.99
CA THR A 376 -14.62 -16.11 14.21
C THR A 376 -14.03 -14.86 13.55
N LEU A 377 -14.81 -14.26 12.65
CA LEU A 377 -14.44 -13.02 11.95
C LEU A 377 -15.37 -11.88 12.38
N HIS A 378 -14.80 -10.81 12.93
CA HIS A 378 -15.53 -9.62 13.31
C HIS A 378 -14.95 -8.38 12.61
N LEU A 379 -15.70 -7.87 11.64
CA LEU A 379 -15.30 -6.74 10.79
C LEU A 379 -16.13 -5.50 11.10
N GLN A 380 -15.44 -4.36 11.15
CA GLN A 380 -16.07 -3.05 11.26
C GLN A 380 -15.58 -2.14 10.14
N THR A 381 -16.51 -1.70 9.29
CA THR A 381 -16.25 -0.74 8.22
C THR A 381 -16.61 0.68 8.64
N PRO A 382 -15.93 1.70 8.10
CA PRO A 382 -16.34 3.09 8.28
C PRO A 382 -17.68 3.38 7.60
N ARG A 383 -18.35 4.46 8.01
CA ARG A 383 -19.61 4.90 7.38
C ARG A 383 -19.39 5.19 5.90
N GLY A 384 -20.33 4.77 5.05
CA GLY A 384 -20.23 4.96 3.59
C GLY A 384 -19.30 3.97 2.89
N ALA A 385 -18.73 2.98 3.60
CA ALA A 385 -17.90 1.96 3.01
C ALA A 385 -18.52 0.56 3.13
N THR A 386 -18.41 -0.22 2.05
CA THR A 386 -18.84 -1.62 1.97
C THR A 386 -17.63 -2.53 1.88
N ALA A 387 -17.52 -3.50 2.79
CA ALA A 387 -16.53 -4.57 2.70
C ALA A 387 -17.13 -5.80 2.01
N ARG A 388 -16.52 -6.22 0.90
CA ARG A 388 -16.78 -7.50 0.25
C ARG A 388 -15.78 -8.53 0.74
N VAL A 389 -16.28 -9.57 1.38
CA VAL A 389 -15.49 -10.68 1.91
C VAL A 389 -15.71 -11.90 1.04
N SER A 390 -14.63 -12.53 0.61
CA SER A 390 -14.65 -13.80 -0.11
C SER A 390 -13.68 -14.79 0.52
N GLY A 391 -14.05 -16.06 0.60
CA GLY A 391 -13.33 -17.07 1.36
C GLY A 391 -13.40 -18.49 0.79
N PRO A 392 -13.00 -19.51 1.57
CA PRO A 392 -13.02 -20.91 1.17
C PRO A 392 -14.43 -21.41 0.90
N ASN A 393 -14.57 -22.51 0.16
CA ASN A 393 -15.85 -23.18 -0.11
C ASN A 393 -16.92 -22.26 -0.72
N GLY A 394 -16.51 -21.23 -1.47
CA GLY A 394 -17.42 -20.28 -2.09
C GLY A 394 -18.04 -19.26 -1.13
N PHE A 395 -17.51 -19.14 0.10
CA PHE A 395 -17.97 -18.15 1.07
C PHE A 395 -17.89 -16.74 0.48
N ARG A 396 -19.01 -16.02 0.48
CA ARG A 396 -19.11 -14.62 0.05
C ARG A 396 -20.06 -13.86 0.96
N HIS A 397 -19.63 -12.70 1.43
CA HIS A 397 -20.44 -11.84 2.27
C HIS A 397 -20.16 -10.36 1.96
N SER A 398 -21.18 -9.52 2.08
CA SER A 398 -21.06 -8.07 1.88
C SER A 398 -21.50 -7.38 3.15
N ILE A 399 -20.66 -6.49 3.66
CA ILE A 399 -20.81 -5.87 4.98
C ILE A 399 -20.84 -4.35 4.79
N ASN A 400 -21.82 -3.70 5.40
CA ASN A 400 -21.85 -2.25 5.55
C ASN A 400 -21.99 -1.92 7.04
N GLY A 401 -21.00 -1.22 7.59
CA GLY A 401 -20.89 -0.89 9.01
C GLY A 401 -20.25 -2.03 9.82
N ARG A 402 -20.85 -2.33 10.97
CA ARG A 402 -20.31 -3.31 11.93
C ARG A 402 -21.00 -4.64 11.77
N THR A 403 -20.26 -5.73 11.62
CA THR A 403 -20.83 -7.08 11.73
C THR A 403 -21.02 -7.49 13.17
N GLN A 404 -21.94 -8.42 13.42
CA GLN A 404 -21.79 -9.29 14.59
C GLN A 404 -20.61 -10.25 14.36
N PRO A 405 -20.00 -10.82 15.41
CA PRO A 405 -19.03 -11.89 15.26
C PRO A 405 -19.63 -13.01 14.39
N MET A 406 -19.01 -13.28 13.26
CA MET A 406 -19.48 -14.25 12.29
C MET A 406 -18.60 -15.48 12.35
N GLU A 407 -19.21 -16.64 12.51
CA GLU A 407 -18.50 -17.91 12.44
C GLU A 407 -18.31 -18.28 10.95
N VAL A 408 -17.06 -18.47 10.55
CA VAL A 408 -16.64 -18.67 9.15
C VAL A 408 -15.72 -19.88 9.02
N PRO A 409 -15.66 -20.57 7.87
CA PRO A 409 -14.71 -21.66 7.67
C PRO A 409 -13.25 -21.22 7.89
N ALA A 410 -12.45 -21.98 8.61
CA ALA A 410 -11.01 -21.73 8.68
C ALA A 410 -10.40 -21.79 7.27
N GLY A 411 -9.51 -20.86 6.96
CA GLY A 411 -8.86 -20.76 5.66
C GLY A 411 -8.64 -19.33 5.19
N ARG A 412 -8.43 -19.17 3.88
CA ARG A 412 -8.00 -17.90 3.29
C ARG A 412 -9.17 -17.01 2.89
N TYR A 413 -9.09 -15.75 3.30
CA TYR A 413 -10.05 -14.71 2.97
C TYR A 413 -9.41 -13.58 2.17
N ARG A 414 -10.24 -12.94 1.34
CA ARG A 414 -9.95 -11.68 0.68
C ARG A 414 -11.04 -10.69 1.06
N ILE A 415 -10.63 -9.54 1.57
CA ILE A 415 -11.49 -8.42 1.93
C ILE A 415 -11.21 -7.28 0.97
N GLU A 416 -12.24 -6.73 0.35
CA GLU A 416 -12.16 -5.54 -0.48
C GLU A 416 -13.11 -4.49 0.08
N LEU A 417 -12.54 -3.40 0.59
CA LEU A 417 -13.26 -2.29 1.19
C LEU A 417 -13.39 -1.18 0.14
N GLU A 418 -14.63 -0.91 -0.25
CA GLU A 418 -15.00 0.10 -1.25
C GLU A 418 -15.79 1.23 -0.59
N GLY A 419 -15.45 2.48 -0.92
CA GLY A 419 -16.18 3.67 -0.48
C GLY A 419 -17.08 4.23 -1.57
N GLU A 420 -17.82 5.28 -1.24
CA GLU A 420 -18.49 6.14 -2.22
C GLU A 420 -17.48 7.07 -2.92
N ASP A 421 -17.77 7.48 -4.16
CA ASP A 421 -17.09 8.51 -4.98
C ASP A 421 -15.55 8.64 -4.87
N ASP A 422 -14.81 8.25 -5.92
CA ASP A 422 -13.35 8.46 -6.09
C ASP A 422 -12.46 8.08 -4.88
N ALA A 423 -12.99 7.51 -3.79
CA ALA A 423 -12.22 7.04 -2.66
C ALA A 423 -11.26 5.90 -3.05
N GLN A 424 -10.17 5.76 -2.31
CA GLN A 424 -9.24 4.65 -2.51
C GLN A 424 -9.87 3.32 -2.06
N THR A 425 -9.83 2.29 -2.91
CA THR A 425 -10.21 0.92 -2.54
C THR A 425 -9.09 0.26 -1.74
N ILE A 426 -9.41 -0.32 -0.58
CA ILE A 426 -8.44 -1.05 0.24
C ILE A 426 -8.65 -2.55 0.08
N ARG A 427 -7.58 -3.29 -0.21
CA ARG A 427 -7.60 -4.75 -0.37
C ARG A 427 -6.78 -5.42 0.72
N GLU A 428 -7.31 -6.47 1.32
CA GLU A 428 -6.61 -7.30 2.30
C GLU A 428 -6.75 -8.78 1.94
N SER A 429 -5.69 -9.55 2.18
CA SER A 429 -5.77 -11.01 2.18
C SER A 429 -5.29 -11.50 3.52
N LEU A 430 -6.08 -12.35 4.17
CA LEU A 430 -5.79 -12.89 5.48
C LEU A 430 -6.08 -14.39 5.52
N VAL A 431 -5.44 -15.10 6.44
CA VAL A 431 -5.64 -16.53 6.67
C VAL A 431 -6.14 -16.67 8.10
N LEU A 432 -7.30 -17.30 8.27
CA LEU A 432 -7.86 -17.62 9.59
C LEU A 432 -7.58 -19.08 9.92
N HIS A 433 -6.95 -19.31 11.06
CA HIS A 433 -6.75 -20.64 11.61
C HIS A 433 -7.97 -21.10 12.43
N GLU A 434 -8.05 -22.40 12.69
CA GLU A 434 -9.12 -23.01 13.47
C GLU A 434 -9.15 -22.46 14.90
N GLY A 435 -10.32 -22.04 15.38
CA GLY A 435 -10.49 -21.43 16.70
C GLY A 435 -9.95 -20.00 16.83
N GLU A 436 -9.40 -19.42 15.76
CA GLU A 436 -8.90 -18.05 15.77
C GLU A 436 -10.06 -17.05 15.74
N ALA A 437 -9.97 -16.01 16.58
CA ALA A 437 -10.89 -14.88 16.56
C ALA A 437 -10.15 -13.64 16.05
N LEU A 438 -10.49 -13.19 14.85
CA LEU A 438 -9.89 -12.00 14.26
C LEU A 438 -10.84 -10.80 14.35
N HIS A 439 -10.35 -9.73 14.94
CA HIS A 439 -11.02 -8.44 14.94
C HIS A 439 -10.28 -7.43 14.04
N ARG A 440 -11.02 -6.82 13.10
CA ARG A 440 -10.51 -5.77 12.23
C ARG A 440 -11.46 -4.59 12.21
N GLN A 441 -10.93 -3.41 12.49
CA GLN A 441 -11.65 -2.14 12.46
C GLN A 441 -10.97 -1.21 11.46
N TYR A 442 -11.55 -1.07 10.27
CA TYR A 442 -10.97 -0.21 9.25
C TYR A 442 -11.18 1.27 9.56
N ARG A 443 -10.14 2.05 9.26
CA ARG A 443 -10.17 3.51 9.31
C ARG A 443 -10.91 4.07 8.08
N PRO A 444 -11.35 5.35 8.13
CA PRO A 444 -11.95 6.01 6.97
C PRO A 444 -11.07 5.91 5.74
N LEU A 445 -11.69 5.66 4.58
CA LEU A 445 -11.00 5.56 3.31
C LEU A 445 -10.43 6.93 2.92
N PRO A 446 -9.15 7.02 2.53
CA PRO A 446 -8.59 8.26 2.02
C PRO A 446 -9.28 8.67 0.70
N ASP A 447 -9.75 9.91 0.66
CA ASP A 447 -10.26 10.50 -0.58
C ASP A 447 -9.12 10.72 -1.57
N ARG A 448 -9.31 10.26 -2.81
CA ARG A 448 -8.34 10.54 -3.86
C ARG A 448 -8.58 11.96 -4.35
N ARG A 449 -7.71 12.89 -3.92
CA ARG A 449 -7.73 14.27 -4.40
C ARG A 449 -7.26 14.31 -5.84
N PHE A 450 -8.08 14.89 -6.71
CA PHE A 450 -7.74 15.12 -8.10
C PHE A 450 -6.78 16.30 -8.19
N TRP A 451 -5.72 16.14 -8.97
CA TRP A 451 -4.79 17.23 -9.28
C TRP A 451 -4.60 17.33 -10.79
N SER A 452 -4.23 18.53 -11.22
CA SER A 452 -3.91 18.84 -12.60
C SER A 452 -2.79 19.88 -12.59
N ARG A 453 -1.90 19.86 -13.58
CA ARG A 453 -0.92 20.93 -13.84
C ARG A 453 -0.83 21.24 -15.32
N GLY A 454 -0.44 22.46 -15.64
CA GLY A 454 -0.45 22.88 -17.03
C GLY A 454 0.15 24.26 -17.28
N ARG A 455 -0.18 24.77 -18.46
CA ARG A 455 0.19 26.10 -18.90
C ARG A 455 -1.04 26.84 -19.37
N LEU A 456 -1.06 28.14 -19.12
CA LEU A 456 -2.04 29.06 -19.65
C LEU A 456 -1.42 29.76 -20.86
N ALA A 457 -2.13 29.79 -21.98
CA ALA A 457 -1.77 30.60 -23.14
C ALA A 457 -3.07 31.03 -23.85
N THR A 458 -3.42 32.31 -23.74
CA THR A 458 -4.67 32.83 -24.30
C THR A 458 -4.41 34.07 -25.11
N PHE A 459 -5.10 34.18 -26.24
CA PHE A 459 -5.19 35.40 -27.03
C PHE A 459 -6.62 35.93 -26.88
N GLY A 460 -6.80 37.19 -26.51
CA GLY A 460 -8.12 37.69 -26.17
C GLY A 460 -8.47 39.00 -26.79
N MET A 461 -9.77 39.18 -27.02
CA MET A 461 -10.38 40.45 -27.36
C MET A 461 -11.27 40.88 -26.20
N GLY A 462 -11.08 42.08 -25.69
CA GLY A 462 -11.88 42.59 -24.57
C GLY A 462 -12.48 43.95 -24.88
N VAL A 463 -13.58 44.24 -24.20
CA VAL A 463 -14.21 45.57 -24.21
C VAL A 463 -13.98 46.20 -22.84
N THR A 464 -13.47 47.42 -22.84
CA THR A 464 -13.16 48.19 -21.61
C THR A 464 -14.02 49.46 -21.50
N GLY A 465 -13.90 50.15 -20.36
CA GLY A 465 -14.63 51.39 -20.04
C GLY A 465 -14.00 52.64 -20.64
N LEU A 466 -14.55 53.81 -20.30
CA LEU A 466 -14.16 55.10 -20.85
C LEU A 466 -12.75 55.57 -20.39
N PRO A 467 -11.97 56.27 -21.23
CA PRO A 467 -10.79 57.04 -20.81
C PRO A 467 -11.17 58.08 -19.75
N GLY A 468 -10.31 58.31 -18.76
CA GLY A 468 -10.64 59.05 -17.54
C GLY A 468 -11.22 58.14 -16.44
N ASP A 469 -12.08 57.18 -16.81
CA ASP A 469 -12.66 56.21 -15.87
C ASP A 469 -11.81 54.94 -15.72
N ALA A 470 -11.36 54.38 -16.85
CA ALA A 470 -10.64 53.10 -16.96
C ALA A 470 -9.13 53.29 -17.02
N HIS A 471 -8.68 54.28 -17.80
CA HIS A 471 -7.28 54.60 -18.02
C HIS A 471 -7.06 56.11 -17.84
N PRO A 472 -5.94 56.55 -17.25
CA PRO A 472 -5.65 57.97 -17.16
C PRO A 472 -5.44 58.57 -18.53
N LEU A 473 -5.80 59.85 -18.66
CA LEU A 473 -5.50 60.62 -19.86
C LEU A 473 -3.98 60.92 -19.92
N PRO A 474 -3.39 61.05 -21.12
CA PRO A 474 -1.98 61.42 -21.26
C PRO A 474 -1.73 62.89 -20.89
N ASP A 475 -1.38 63.16 -19.62
CA ASP A 475 -0.72 64.40 -19.17
C ASP A 475 -0.25 64.33 -17.70
N ASP A 476 0.70 65.18 -17.32
CA ASP A 476 1.25 65.30 -15.93
C ASP A 476 0.40 66.21 -15.01
N THR A 477 -0.78 66.62 -15.49
CA THR A 477 -1.73 67.43 -14.72
C THR A 477 -2.74 66.53 -14.02
N ALA A 478 -3.01 66.80 -12.74
CA ALA A 478 -3.94 66.04 -11.90
C ALA A 478 -5.42 66.23 -12.28
N VAL A 479 -5.72 66.26 -13.58
CA VAL A 479 -7.06 66.42 -14.13
C VAL A 479 -7.72 65.04 -14.19
N ALA A 480 -8.86 64.92 -13.50
CA ALA A 480 -9.48 63.65 -13.19
C ALA A 480 -10.61 63.28 -14.17
N ASP A 481 -11.07 64.23 -15.00
CA ASP A 481 -12.18 64.06 -15.94
C ASP A 481 -11.85 64.56 -17.35
N ILE A 482 -12.53 63.98 -18.33
CA ILE A 482 -12.30 64.23 -19.77
C ILE A 482 -12.79 65.61 -20.21
N ASP A 483 -13.83 66.13 -19.56
CA ASP A 483 -14.44 67.44 -19.86
C ASP A 483 -13.47 68.58 -19.54
N THR A 484 -12.86 68.54 -18.35
CA THR A 484 -11.87 69.52 -17.91
C THR A 484 -10.58 69.41 -18.73
N TRP A 485 -10.14 68.18 -19.05
CA TRP A 485 -8.98 67.97 -19.91
C TRP A 485 -9.21 68.56 -21.30
N PHE A 486 -10.38 68.31 -21.89
CA PHE A 486 -10.76 68.84 -23.20
C PHE A 486 -10.79 70.37 -23.20
N ALA A 487 -11.45 70.98 -22.22
CA ALA A 487 -11.57 72.43 -22.12
C ALA A 487 -10.22 73.12 -21.93
N GLN A 488 -9.30 72.51 -21.16
CA GLN A 488 -7.95 73.06 -20.97
C GLN A 488 -7.09 73.03 -22.23
N ARG A 489 -7.26 72.00 -23.08
CA ARG A 489 -6.41 71.79 -24.27
C ARG A 489 -6.94 72.46 -25.53
N THR A 490 -8.26 72.51 -25.71
CA THR A 490 -8.88 73.10 -26.91
C THR A 490 -9.39 74.53 -26.67
N GLY A 491 -9.57 74.93 -25.42
CA GLY A 491 -10.21 76.18 -25.05
C GLY A 491 -11.73 76.22 -25.34
N ARG A 492 -12.33 75.06 -25.65
CA ARG A 492 -13.76 74.91 -25.98
C ARG A 492 -14.49 74.10 -24.91
N GLU A 493 -15.77 74.38 -24.71
CA GLU A 493 -16.64 73.52 -23.90
C GLU A 493 -17.03 72.27 -24.70
N LEU A 494 -16.92 71.11 -24.04
CA LEU A 494 -17.33 69.82 -24.60
C LEU A 494 -18.84 69.66 -24.48
N ASP A 495 -19.53 69.35 -25.58
CA ASP A 495 -20.96 69.01 -25.58
C ASP A 495 -21.15 67.49 -25.41
N GLU A 496 -20.39 66.70 -26.17
CA GLU A 496 -20.46 65.25 -26.14
C GLU A 496 -19.11 64.63 -26.48
N ALA A 497 -18.67 63.64 -25.70
CA ALA A 497 -17.63 62.69 -26.12
C ALA A 497 -18.29 61.33 -26.40
N ARG A 498 -18.18 60.89 -27.66
CA ARG A 498 -18.59 59.55 -28.10
C ARG A 498 -17.38 58.67 -28.27
N PHE A 499 -17.55 57.41 -27.90
CA PHE A 499 -16.47 56.44 -27.92
C PHE A 499 -16.88 55.31 -28.83
N ASP A 500 -16.03 54.99 -29.79
CA ASP A 500 -16.11 53.70 -30.44
C ASP A 500 -15.63 52.62 -29.46
N THR A 501 -16.18 51.42 -29.60
CA THR A 501 -15.93 50.30 -28.69
C THR A 501 -14.41 50.10 -28.53
N ALA A 502 -13.87 50.33 -27.33
CA ALA A 502 -12.46 50.14 -27.05
C ALA A 502 -12.09 48.67 -27.24
N LEU A 503 -11.37 48.39 -28.32
CA LEU A 503 -10.93 47.04 -28.63
C LEU A 503 -9.59 46.81 -27.96
N SER A 504 -9.58 45.96 -26.95
CA SER A 504 -8.34 45.42 -26.39
C SER A 504 -7.99 44.10 -27.09
N VAL A 505 -6.73 43.93 -27.47
CA VAL A 505 -6.15 42.68 -27.94
C VAL A 505 -5.01 42.31 -27.01
N GLY A 506 -5.12 41.13 -26.39
CA GLY A 506 -4.20 40.72 -25.34
C GLY A 506 -3.66 39.31 -25.50
N VAL A 507 -2.43 39.08 -25.04
CA VAL A 507 -1.85 37.74 -24.88
C VAL A 507 -1.55 37.52 -23.40
N ARG A 508 -1.95 36.35 -22.90
CA ARG A 508 -1.68 35.96 -21.52
C ARG A 508 -1.01 34.61 -21.46
N ILE A 509 0.11 34.55 -20.74
CA ILE A 509 0.89 33.32 -20.56
C ILE A 509 1.12 33.05 -19.08
N GLY A 510 1.01 31.79 -18.66
CA GLY A 510 1.12 31.46 -17.25
C GLY A 510 1.36 29.99 -16.93
N HIS A 511 1.64 29.74 -15.67
CA HIS A 511 1.85 28.41 -15.11
C HIS A 511 0.73 28.03 -14.13
N LEU A 512 0.29 26.79 -14.24
CA LEU A 512 -0.77 26.19 -13.43
C LEU A 512 -0.17 25.03 -12.64
N ALA A 513 0.05 25.22 -11.34
CA ALA A 513 0.68 24.23 -10.46
C ALA A 513 -0.34 23.22 -9.91
N ALA A 514 0.12 22.00 -9.60
CA ALA A 514 -0.71 20.92 -9.06
C ALA A 514 -1.37 21.25 -7.70
N SER A 515 -0.78 22.17 -6.93
CA SER A 515 -1.34 22.69 -5.68
C SER A 515 -2.56 23.60 -5.86
N GLY A 516 -2.95 23.91 -7.09
CA GLY A 516 -3.94 24.93 -7.42
C GLY A 516 -3.35 26.34 -7.47
N PHE A 517 -2.05 26.54 -7.24
CA PHE A 517 -1.41 27.85 -7.43
C PHE A 517 -1.29 28.20 -8.91
N MET A 518 -1.53 29.48 -9.26
CA MET A 518 -1.35 30.03 -10.59
C MET A 518 -0.46 31.28 -10.53
N ALA A 519 0.40 31.44 -11.53
CA ALA A 519 1.10 32.69 -11.79
C ALA A 519 1.13 32.94 -13.31
N ASP A 520 0.88 34.17 -13.73
CA ASP A 520 0.77 34.52 -15.13
C ASP A 520 1.12 35.99 -15.39
N ILE A 521 1.37 36.30 -16.66
CA ILE A 521 1.65 37.65 -17.16
C ILE A 521 0.76 37.89 -18.38
N GLY A 522 0.00 38.98 -18.34
CA GLY A 522 -0.74 39.52 -19.48
C GLY A 522 0.01 40.65 -20.17
N LEU A 523 -0.12 40.72 -21.49
CA LEU A 523 0.28 41.84 -22.35
C LEU A 523 -0.95 42.26 -23.14
N ASP A 524 -1.48 43.45 -22.86
CA ASP A 524 -2.70 43.95 -23.47
C ASP A 524 -2.39 45.22 -24.28
N PHE A 525 -2.85 45.26 -25.53
CA PHE A 525 -2.83 46.44 -26.40
C PHE A 525 -4.26 46.93 -26.57
N ILE A 526 -4.52 48.20 -26.27
CA ILE A 526 -5.87 48.77 -26.36
C ILE A 526 -5.80 49.96 -27.30
N GLY A 527 -6.57 49.88 -28.38
CA GLY A 527 -6.80 51.00 -29.28
C GLY A 527 -8.20 51.56 -29.02
N GLN A 528 -8.29 52.88 -28.87
CA GLN A 528 -9.57 53.54 -28.69
C GLN A 528 -9.64 54.83 -29.51
N ALA A 529 -10.67 54.92 -30.35
CA ALA A 529 -11.07 56.15 -31.01
C ALA A 529 -12.07 56.91 -30.13
N ILE A 530 -11.86 58.22 -30.02
CA ILE A 530 -12.70 59.13 -29.25
C ILE A 530 -13.17 60.24 -30.18
N GLU A 531 -14.47 60.29 -30.46
CA GLU A 531 -15.13 61.38 -31.20
C GLU A 531 -15.56 62.45 -30.19
N PHE A 532 -14.99 63.64 -30.30
CA PHE A 532 -15.38 64.81 -29.52
C PHE A 532 -16.34 65.68 -30.33
N THR A 533 -17.39 66.16 -29.68
CA THR A 533 -18.32 67.16 -30.21
C THR A 533 -18.30 68.40 -29.31
N ASP A 534 -17.97 69.56 -29.85
CA ASP A 534 -17.99 70.81 -29.10
C ASP A 534 -19.41 71.41 -28.99
N ALA A 535 -19.59 72.42 -28.13
CA ALA A 535 -20.86 73.14 -27.95
C ALA A 535 -21.40 73.83 -29.22
N GLU A 536 -20.59 73.97 -30.26
CA GLU A 536 -20.98 74.51 -31.57
C GLU A 536 -21.42 73.42 -32.55
N GLY A 537 -21.33 72.14 -32.15
CA GLY A 537 -21.69 70.97 -32.95
C GLY A 537 -20.62 70.50 -33.93
N ASN A 538 -19.38 71.02 -33.83
CA ASN A 538 -18.25 70.55 -34.61
C ASN A 538 -17.79 69.20 -34.05
N ARG A 539 -17.35 68.30 -34.94
CA ARG A 539 -16.87 66.96 -34.57
C ARG A 539 -15.42 66.75 -34.96
N ASP A 540 -14.68 66.08 -34.09
CA ASP A 540 -13.30 65.68 -34.34
C ASP A 540 -12.95 64.39 -33.60
N GLU A 541 -11.90 63.69 -34.03
CA GLU A 541 -11.53 62.36 -33.50
C GLU A 541 -10.10 62.36 -32.96
N ALA A 542 -9.86 61.61 -31.88
CA ALA A 542 -8.52 61.30 -31.40
C ALA A 542 -8.37 59.81 -31.10
N GLU A 543 -7.22 59.26 -31.50
CA GLU A 543 -6.85 57.87 -31.24
C GLU A 543 -5.92 57.75 -30.03
N LEU A 544 -6.36 56.95 -29.06
CA LEU A 544 -5.61 56.59 -27.86
C LEU A 544 -5.02 55.18 -28.03
N SER A 545 -3.71 55.06 -27.81
CA SER A 545 -3.03 53.77 -27.75
C SER A 545 -2.57 53.47 -26.33
N ILE A 546 -2.90 52.28 -25.83
CA ILE A 546 -2.51 51.83 -24.50
C ILE A 546 -1.76 50.52 -24.63
N PHE A 547 -0.62 50.44 -23.95
CA PHE A 547 0.11 49.20 -23.73
C PHE A 547 0.12 48.88 -22.24
N GLU A 548 -0.34 47.69 -21.86
CA GLU A 548 -0.43 47.23 -20.46
C GLU A 548 0.30 45.89 -20.25
N VAL A 549 1.09 45.82 -19.18
CA VAL A 549 1.69 44.59 -18.67
C VAL A 549 1.10 44.27 -17.31
N SER A 550 0.56 43.06 -17.18
CA SER A 550 -0.28 42.66 -16.04
C SER A 550 0.19 41.34 -15.42
N PRO A 551 1.21 41.34 -14.54
CA PRO A 551 1.54 40.18 -13.73
C PRO A 551 0.45 39.88 -12.68
N SER A 552 0.12 38.61 -12.52
CA SER A 552 -0.81 38.15 -11.48
C SER A 552 -0.43 36.81 -10.87
N ILE A 553 -0.89 36.62 -9.64
CA ILE A 553 -0.83 35.35 -8.92
C ILE A 553 -2.23 34.99 -8.44
N GLY A 554 -2.50 33.71 -8.30
CA GLY A 554 -3.85 33.29 -7.99
C GLY A 554 -4.01 31.81 -7.70
N TRP A 555 -5.27 31.42 -7.73
CA TRP A 555 -5.71 30.05 -7.57
C TRP A 555 -6.42 29.59 -8.83
N TRP A 556 -6.22 28.33 -9.18
CA TRP A 556 -6.94 27.66 -10.24
C TRP A 556 -7.36 26.26 -9.80
N THR A 557 -8.44 25.77 -10.40
CA THR A 557 -8.87 24.38 -10.25
C THR A 557 -9.40 23.86 -11.57
N GLY A 558 -8.99 22.64 -11.92
CA GLY A 558 -9.61 21.89 -13.00
C GLY A 558 -10.91 21.23 -12.54
N MET A 559 -11.88 21.10 -13.44
CA MET A 559 -13.07 20.29 -13.23
C MET A 559 -12.78 18.82 -13.61
N ARG A 560 -13.34 17.87 -12.85
CA ARG A 560 -13.07 16.43 -13.04
C ARG A 560 -13.35 15.99 -14.48
N ARG A 561 -12.35 15.36 -15.12
CA ARG A 561 -12.41 14.73 -16.46
C ARG A 561 -12.72 15.65 -17.65
N SER A 562 -12.81 16.97 -17.46
CA SER A 562 -13.00 17.94 -18.53
C SER A 562 -11.81 18.89 -18.62
N ASN A 563 -11.57 19.45 -19.81
CA ASN A 563 -10.66 20.59 -19.98
C ASN A 563 -11.34 21.90 -19.53
N ALA A 564 -12.16 21.85 -18.49
CA ALA A 564 -12.80 23.03 -17.93
C ALA A 564 -12.10 23.41 -16.62
N GLY A 565 -11.93 24.70 -16.38
CA GLY A 565 -11.22 25.19 -15.22
C GLY A 565 -11.73 26.55 -14.78
N PHE A 566 -11.71 26.76 -13.47
CA PHE A 566 -11.96 28.06 -12.86
C PHE A 566 -10.63 28.61 -12.34
N SER A 567 -10.40 29.90 -12.53
CA SER A 567 -9.25 30.59 -11.95
C SER A 567 -9.65 31.94 -11.40
N MET A 568 -9.08 32.30 -10.27
CA MET A 568 -9.16 33.62 -9.65
C MET A 568 -7.75 34.13 -9.41
N SER A 569 -7.44 35.35 -9.86
CA SER A 569 -6.12 35.95 -9.69
C SER A 569 -6.19 37.39 -9.21
N LEU A 570 -5.20 37.76 -8.41
CA LEU A 570 -4.93 39.14 -8.00
C LEU A 570 -3.65 39.57 -8.70
N GLY A 571 -3.69 40.74 -9.32
CA GLY A 571 -2.57 41.26 -10.09
C GLY A 571 -2.41 42.76 -9.95
N THR A 572 -1.38 43.28 -10.60
CA THR A 572 -1.17 44.71 -10.78
C THR A 572 -0.99 44.96 -12.27
N ALA A 573 -1.78 45.86 -12.82
CA ALA A 573 -1.63 46.34 -14.17
C ALA A 573 -0.66 47.52 -14.17
N LEU A 574 0.33 47.49 -15.07
CA LEU A 574 1.26 48.57 -15.33
C LEU A 574 1.10 48.97 -16.78
N GLY A 575 0.63 50.18 -17.05
CA GLY A 575 0.35 50.62 -18.41
C GLY A 575 0.98 51.94 -18.77
N MET A 576 1.18 52.12 -20.07
CA MET A 576 1.54 53.37 -20.71
C MET A 576 0.42 53.74 -21.69
N VAL A 577 -0.04 54.98 -21.60
CA VAL A 577 -1.02 55.57 -22.52
C VAL A 577 -0.29 56.60 -23.37
N GLU A 578 -0.57 56.61 -24.68
CA GLU A 578 0.04 57.53 -25.65
C GLU A 578 -1.00 58.00 -26.69
N TRP A 579 -0.87 59.25 -27.13
CA TRP A 579 -1.54 59.79 -28.32
C TRP A 579 -0.60 59.70 -29.52
N ASN A 580 -1.08 59.23 -30.67
CA ASN A 580 -0.27 59.23 -31.89
C ASN A 580 -0.36 60.59 -32.64
N ASP A 581 0.79 61.10 -33.10
CA ASP A 581 1.00 62.53 -33.49
C ASP A 581 0.67 62.85 -34.95
N ASP A 582 0.46 61.85 -35.83
CA ASP A 582 0.41 62.10 -37.27
C ASP A 582 -0.93 62.66 -37.81
N SER A 583 -2.00 62.71 -37.00
CA SER A 583 -3.32 63.20 -37.44
C SER A 583 -4.17 63.98 -36.42
N ASN A 584 -3.83 64.02 -35.13
CA ASN A 584 -4.76 64.48 -34.09
C ASN A 584 -4.67 66.00 -33.82
N ARG A 585 -5.24 66.80 -34.73
CA ARG A 585 -5.54 68.21 -34.46
C ARG A 585 -6.98 68.35 -33.96
N LEU A 586 -7.25 68.13 -32.67
CA LEU A 586 -8.60 68.38 -32.12
C LEU A 586 -8.99 69.85 -32.33
N PHE A 587 -9.96 70.07 -33.22
CA PHE A 587 -10.50 71.37 -33.60
C PHE A 587 -9.42 72.39 -34.02
N GLY A 588 -8.36 71.91 -34.67
CA GLY A 588 -7.25 72.75 -35.14
C GLY A 588 -6.21 73.12 -34.07
N ALA A 589 -6.41 72.70 -32.81
CA ALA A 589 -5.37 72.76 -31.78
C ALA A 589 -4.42 71.57 -31.96
N SER A 590 -3.11 71.81 -31.97
CA SER A 590 -2.13 70.71 -31.90
C SER A 590 -2.15 70.14 -30.49
N LEU A 591 -2.57 68.88 -30.33
CA LEU A 591 -2.22 68.13 -29.15
C LEU A 591 -0.73 67.81 -29.27
N GLU A 592 0.09 68.35 -28.37
CA GLU A 592 1.46 67.86 -28.26
C GLU A 592 1.42 66.37 -27.90
N SER A 593 2.25 65.55 -28.54
CA SER A 593 2.40 64.14 -28.16
C SER A 593 2.68 64.04 -26.66
N GLY A 594 1.87 63.23 -25.99
CA GLY A 594 1.90 63.07 -24.54
C GLY A 594 1.84 61.59 -24.17
N SER A 595 2.53 61.21 -23.11
CA SER A 595 2.41 59.87 -22.53
C SER A 595 2.25 59.94 -21.02
N SER A 596 1.50 59.00 -20.46
CA SER A 596 1.37 58.83 -19.01
C SER A 596 1.49 57.35 -18.64
N THR A 597 2.11 57.09 -17.49
CA THR A 597 2.23 55.74 -16.94
C THR A 597 1.33 55.58 -15.73
N TYR A 598 0.75 54.40 -15.56
CA TYR A 598 -0.15 54.12 -14.45
C TYR A 598 0.03 52.73 -13.88
N ALA A 599 -0.40 52.58 -12.62
CA ALA A 599 -0.42 51.31 -11.93
C ALA A 599 -1.74 51.15 -11.16
N TYR A 600 -2.41 50.00 -11.30
CA TYR A 600 -3.58 49.68 -10.48
C TYR A 600 -3.66 48.19 -10.13
N PRO A 601 -4.12 47.84 -8.92
CA PRO A 601 -4.42 46.45 -8.57
C PRO A 601 -5.73 45.99 -9.21
N PHE A 602 -5.81 44.72 -9.59
CA PHE A 602 -7.01 44.11 -10.17
C PHE A 602 -7.30 42.72 -9.60
N LEU A 603 -8.57 42.32 -9.69
CA LEU A 603 -9.07 40.96 -9.51
C LEU A 603 -9.53 40.43 -10.87
N ASP A 604 -9.08 39.25 -11.26
CA ASP A 604 -9.53 38.56 -12.47
C ASP A 604 -10.17 37.22 -12.12
N LEU A 605 -11.38 37.02 -12.63
CA LEU A 605 -12.16 35.79 -12.51
C LEU A 605 -12.31 35.19 -13.91
N ALA A 606 -11.86 33.96 -14.10
CA ALA A 606 -11.96 33.32 -15.40
C ALA A 606 -12.52 31.90 -15.33
N LEU A 607 -13.35 31.61 -16.32
CA LEU A 607 -13.86 30.29 -16.64
C LEU A 607 -13.26 29.89 -17.98
N SER A 608 -12.72 28.68 -18.05
CA SER A 608 -12.17 28.13 -19.28
C SER A 608 -12.81 26.79 -19.58
N TRP A 609 -13.01 26.49 -20.85
CA TRP A 609 -13.57 25.24 -21.33
C TRP A 609 -12.87 24.81 -22.62
N GLY A 610 -12.45 23.56 -22.68
CA GLY A 610 -11.65 23.09 -23.80
C GLY A 610 -10.23 23.68 -23.81
N GLN A 611 -9.50 23.41 -24.89
CA GLN A 611 -8.16 23.99 -25.10
C GLN A 611 -8.22 25.38 -25.74
N GLU A 612 -9.41 25.87 -26.10
CA GLU A 612 -9.58 26.95 -27.07
C GLU A 612 -10.47 28.09 -26.56
N SER A 613 -11.04 28.01 -25.36
CA SER A 613 -11.97 29.04 -24.90
C SER A 613 -11.77 29.41 -23.43
N ARG A 614 -11.69 30.73 -23.19
CA ARG A 614 -11.64 31.33 -21.86
C ARG A 614 -12.50 32.59 -21.85
N PHE A 615 -13.43 32.65 -20.89
CA PHE A 615 -14.12 33.86 -20.51
C PHE A 615 -13.45 34.43 -19.24
N ALA A 616 -13.12 35.71 -19.24
CA ALA A 616 -12.49 36.36 -18.10
C ALA A 616 -13.15 37.71 -17.80
N LEU A 617 -13.39 37.97 -16.51
CA LEU A 617 -13.88 39.24 -16.00
C LEU A 617 -12.78 39.84 -15.11
N ARG A 618 -12.23 40.97 -15.55
CA ARG A 618 -11.22 41.72 -14.80
C ARG A 618 -11.88 42.93 -14.16
N SER A 619 -11.64 43.15 -12.88
CA SER A 619 -12.17 44.28 -12.13
C SER A 619 -11.03 45.00 -11.40
N ARG A 620 -10.98 46.32 -11.50
CA ARG A 620 -10.00 47.17 -10.80
C ARG A 620 -10.40 47.30 -9.32
N ILE A 621 -9.41 47.20 -8.42
CA ILE A 621 -9.59 47.36 -6.98
C ILE A 621 -9.20 48.80 -6.59
N SER A 622 -10.09 49.78 -6.77
CA SER A 622 -9.84 51.19 -6.37
C SER A 622 -10.51 51.53 -5.03
N THR A 623 -9.89 52.43 -4.24
CA THR A 623 -10.41 52.89 -2.94
C THR A 623 -11.12 54.24 -2.96
N ASP A 624 -11.01 55.05 -4.00
CA ASP A 624 -11.80 56.29 -4.15
C ASP A 624 -12.17 56.53 -5.64
N GLU A 625 -13.42 56.96 -5.86
CA GLU A 625 -14.07 57.57 -7.04
C GLU A 625 -14.11 56.91 -8.44
N TYR A 626 -13.37 55.82 -8.73
CA TYR A 626 -13.40 55.21 -10.09
C TYR A 626 -13.75 53.73 -10.08
N ARG A 627 -14.74 53.32 -10.91
CA ARG A 627 -15.14 51.91 -11.06
C ARG A 627 -15.52 51.52 -12.50
N PRO A 628 -14.55 51.09 -13.32
CA PRO A 628 -14.85 50.24 -14.46
C PRO A 628 -14.48 48.78 -14.19
N PHE A 629 -15.29 47.90 -14.77
CA PHE A 629 -14.96 46.50 -15.01
C PHE A 629 -14.55 46.36 -16.48
N THR A 630 -13.59 45.49 -16.79
CA THR A 630 -13.24 45.13 -18.16
C THR A 630 -13.67 43.68 -18.40
N LEU A 631 -14.45 43.46 -19.45
CA LEU A 631 -14.90 42.14 -19.87
C LEU A 631 -13.99 41.64 -20.99
N PHE A 632 -13.32 40.51 -20.77
CA PHE A 632 -12.46 39.87 -21.75
C PHE A 632 -13.09 38.58 -22.26
N LEU A 633 -13.25 38.48 -23.58
CA LEU A 633 -13.55 37.21 -24.25
C LEU A 633 -12.29 36.73 -24.96
N SER A 634 -11.72 35.63 -24.49
CA SER A 634 -10.45 35.12 -25.02
C SER A 634 -10.62 33.80 -25.78
N ILE A 635 -9.92 33.72 -26.92
CA ILE A 635 -9.75 32.51 -27.71
C ILE A 635 -8.37 31.92 -27.41
N GLY A 636 -8.37 30.69 -26.96
CA GLY A 636 -7.22 30.04 -26.33
C GLY A 636 -7.59 29.61 -24.91
N GLY A 637 -6.90 28.58 -24.44
CA GLY A 637 -7.25 27.91 -23.19
C GLY A 637 -6.04 27.60 -22.34
N HIS A 638 -6.29 26.78 -21.33
CA HIS A 638 -5.22 26.14 -20.60
C HIS A 638 -4.89 24.81 -21.29
N ARG A 639 -3.59 24.49 -21.37
CA ARG A 639 -3.14 23.16 -21.73
C ARG A 639 -2.79 22.43 -20.45
N ILE A 640 -3.67 21.52 -20.02
CA ILE A 640 -3.33 20.55 -18.97
C ILE A 640 -2.24 19.65 -19.56
N THR A 641 -1.05 19.68 -18.97
CA THR A 641 0.06 18.82 -19.39
C THR A 641 0.01 17.48 -18.67
N GLU A 642 -0.44 17.49 -17.41
CA GLU A 642 -0.58 16.29 -16.59
C GLU A 642 -1.76 16.43 -15.65
N SER A 643 -2.46 15.32 -15.41
CA SER A 643 -3.51 15.21 -14.41
C SER A 643 -3.55 13.82 -13.82
N GLY A 644 -4.11 13.71 -12.63
CA GLY A 644 -4.15 12.45 -11.92
C GLY A 644 -4.82 12.59 -10.56
N TYR A 645 -4.54 11.61 -9.71
CA TYR A 645 -4.97 11.60 -8.33
C TYR A 645 -3.76 11.46 -7.43
N ASP A 646 -3.79 12.09 -6.26
CA ASP A 646 -2.70 12.04 -5.28
C ASP A 646 -2.48 10.61 -4.74
N LEU A 647 -3.52 9.77 -4.79
CA LEU A 647 -3.51 8.40 -4.31
C LEU A 647 -3.96 7.42 -5.40
N PRO A 648 -3.38 6.20 -5.44
CA PRO A 648 -3.78 5.17 -6.38
C PRO A 648 -5.22 4.70 -6.10
N ALA A 649 -5.89 4.20 -7.14
CA ALA A 649 -7.28 3.74 -7.06
C ALA A 649 -7.47 2.57 -6.08
N SER A 650 -6.48 1.68 -5.98
CA SER A 650 -6.49 0.58 -5.03
C SER A 650 -5.14 0.45 -4.33
N THR A 651 -5.16 0.14 -3.03
CA THR A 651 -3.97 -0.17 -2.24
C THR A 651 -4.15 -1.45 -1.42
N GLN A 652 -3.04 -2.10 -1.06
CA GLN A 652 -3.06 -3.20 -0.11
C GLN A 652 -3.09 -2.63 1.31
N ALA A 653 -3.97 -3.17 2.15
CA ALA A 653 -4.15 -2.74 3.53
C ALA A 653 -2.87 -2.95 4.35
N ARG A 654 -2.57 -1.99 5.22
CA ARG A 654 -1.43 -1.99 6.14
C ARG A 654 -1.88 -1.67 7.56
N ALA A 655 -1.40 -2.43 8.53
CA ALA A 655 -1.69 -2.22 9.94
C ALA A 655 -1.22 -0.83 10.39
N GLY A 656 -2.05 -0.12 11.17
CA GLY A 656 -1.73 1.21 11.68
C GLY A 656 -1.94 2.37 10.69
N GLU A 657 -2.13 2.08 9.40
CA GLU A 657 -2.53 3.05 8.37
C GLU A 657 -4.03 2.90 8.05
N HIS A 658 -4.48 1.68 7.79
CA HIS A 658 -5.79 1.38 7.23
C HIS A 658 -6.75 0.69 8.21
N TYR A 659 -6.23 0.03 9.24
CA TYR A 659 -6.99 -0.60 10.31
C TYR A 659 -6.17 -0.67 11.60
#